data_AF-A0A417Y855-F1
#
_entry.id   AF-A0A417Y855-F1
#
_cell.length_a   1.000
_cell.length_b   1.000
_cell.length_c   1.000
_cell.angle_alpha   90.00
_cell.angle_beta   90.00
_cell.angle_gamma   90.00
#
_symmetry.space_group_name_H-M   'P 1'
#
loop_
_entity.id
_entity.type
_entity.pdbx_description
1 polymer ?
#
loop_
_entity_poly.entity_id
_entity_poly.type
_entity_poly.pdbx_seq_one_letter_code
_entity_poly.pdbx_strand_id
1 'polypeptide(L)'
;MGVRKNAKFLAAAEREAFVQACVLVRAEIVNPGAPPAEQYSRWDEMTALHRMIQNAFSPLGTGINFGHGGLGSYSFLSWHRYFLLHVERLLQSKVPGVMIPYWDWTDPSPLMTDTFLGPNGDTTGIIRRGYFAATAPGVDANTTPAPSWWPVGLDGWHLPATYDISGGHWVGPLRRRVSTVLGDLPSAVDVRDTLARTTYSAFQRTLENGNGLVSGNQMHNEMHGWIGGSGSAGTGHMSHPDASPHDPLFYLHHCNIDRLWAMWQADGHANEYPTSGGRVSHHRDDLMYPWTGGEPGFGTNLTIGSIAMPDFTALGPQRNVDTLDHRALGYTYDTMPIVGIELDRSGSMAGVTPDPMTTSAPPVTKWVAATRGVSAFLQDCEVARDSGVAYVTAGVRTFRSLAGNAFEPVFAPAPYGLVKGGTPISRSTFDAQVSLLSPGGGTPLADALTDGSAELVEPPAPRVADERRYLSLLTDGMLTSGSPLASIPDGSLAGTVVFAMGFGTGLDVDYPTLAELTTKGDTAGFDQVFHGENAGTIDKFYSNSVARAIGFTPIIDPVLELFEGEHSHFTFAVTSADDALLLTAQGMDFDDESWSYHVIGPDGGTIYGDASHRHHGGTGHGGPRPDAVAARSDGRLTLMVQRDNAARSAWVGTWQVMVGYRDRDMDGMVMVGVGDLILPVAAGPVRGPRWARLLEERAVVGTRRISTDDLRANLAVPTLSTNRSEGSACSVVINVYAQTRLGLELVAGRPVVPAGEKAVFELGGPVGSFTVDAAIGRLVSPVVDLAAGVRDLDLSELGREVRLSEKLRDGELDFGRVLAELEGRHPDLAAVRDEQVKLVTHDGGAPHVHVHGTEVPGAYHLGLYITGRYFPEGAAADEDGHGGHGGHGETAVLPDADASGGEPFTRVVTSSLAVVSP
;
A
#
# COMPACT_ATOMS: atom_id res chain seq x y z
N MET A 1 -8.37 18.08 5.99
CA MET A 1 -9.47 17.11 5.88
C MET A 1 -8.98 15.86 6.54
N GLY A 2 -9.82 15.20 7.32
CA GLY A 2 -9.36 14.00 8.00
C GLY A 2 -9.20 12.81 7.07
N VAL A 3 -8.21 11.96 7.33
CA VAL A 3 -8.09 10.65 6.67
C VAL A 3 -8.61 9.58 7.62
N ARG A 4 -9.66 8.86 7.22
CA ARG A 4 -10.16 7.67 7.90
C ARG A 4 -9.32 6.48 7.47
N LYS A 5 -8.67 5.83 8.44
CA LYS A 5 -7.70 4.74 8.23
C LYS A 5 -8.23 3.40 8.71
N ASN A 6 -7.62 2.29 8.26
CA ASN A 6 -7.89 0.99 8.86
C ASN A 6 -7.47 1.01 10.34
N ALA A 7 -8.40 0.62 11.23
CA ALA A 7 -8.20 0.52 12.67
C ALA A 7 -6.99 -0.35 13.05
N LYS A 8 -6.63 -1.33 12.20
CA LYS A 8 -5.45 -2.19 12.37
C LYS A 8 -4.13 -1.44 12.21
N PHE A 9 -4.03 -0.53 11.22
CA PHE A 9 -2.79 0.15 10.86
C PHE A 9 -2.57 1.49 11.57
N LEU A 10 -3.50 1.89 12.45
CA LEU A 10 -3.31 3.05 13.31
C LEU A 10 -2.00 2.96 14.11
N ALA A 11 -1.31 4.09 14.25
CA ALA A 11 -0.25 4.23 15.23
C ALA A 11 -0.81 4.09 16.67
N ALA A 12 0.05 3.77 17.64
CA ALA A 12 -0.37 3.66 19.04
C ALA A 12 -1.05 4.95 19.55
N ALA A 13 -0.50 6.12 19.19
CA ALA A 13 -1.07 7.42 19.53
C ALA A 13 -2.42 7.69 18.85
N GLU A 14 -2.64 7.21 17.63
CA GLU A 14 -3.93 7.36 16.94
C GLU A 14 -5.02 6.48 17.57
N ARG A 15 -4.68 5.25 17.99
CA ARG A 15 -5.57 4.38 18.78
C ARG A 15 -5.93 5.04 20.11
N GLU A 16 -4.94 5.56 20.83
CA GLU A 16 -5.16 6.23 22.12
C GLU A 16 -6.04 7.48 21.97
N ALA A 17 -5.75 8.35 20.99
CA ALA A 17 -6.55 9.54 20.69
C ALA A 17 -8.01 9.21 20.37
N PHE A 18 -8.27 8.15 19.59
CA PHE A 18 -9.62 7.67 19.30
C PHE A 18 -10.36 7.23 20.57
N VAL A 19 -9.73 6.39 21.40
CA VAL A 19 -10.38 5.89 22.62
C VAL A 19 -10.58 7.01 23.65
N GLN A 20 -9.59 7.88 23.82
CA GLN A 20 -9.69 9.07 24.65
C GLN A 20 -10.88 9.95 24.22
N ALA A 21 -11.05 10.19 22.91
CA ALA A 21 -12.18 10.95 22.40
C ALA A 21 -13.53 10.27 22.72
N CYS A 22 -13.66 8.96 22.49
CA CYS A 22 -14.86 8.20 22.83
C CYS A 22 -15.20 8.29 24.32
N VAL A 23 -14.20 8.11 25.20
CA VAL A 23 -14.33 8.18 26.66
C VAL A 23 -14.69 9.60 27.14
N LEU A 24 -14.16 10.65 26.50
CA LEU A 24 -14.50 12.05 26.83
C LEU A 24 -15.91 12.45 26.37
N VAL A 25 -16.37 11.97 25.22
CA VAL A 25 -17.78 12.14 24.78
C VAL A 25 -18.73 11.39 25.70
N ARG A 26 -18.34 10.17 26.10
CA ARG A 26 -19.05 9.34 27.09
C ARG A 26 -19.16 10.00 28.47
N ALA A 27 -18.18 10.80 28.89
CA ALA A 27 -18.20 11.52 30.15
C ALA A 27 -19.01 12.84 30.12
N GLU A 28 -19.35 13.37 28.94
CA GLU A 28 -20.13 14.61 28.83
C GLU A 28 -21.62 14.35 29.09
N ILE A 29 -22.07 14.61 30.32
CA ILE A 29 -23.50 14.59 30.69
C ILE A 29 -24.23 15.79 30.07
N VAL A 30 -25.28 15.52 29.31
CA VAL A 30 -26.09 16.53 28.59
C VAL A 30 -27.01 17.30 29.55
N ASN A 31 -27.55 16.61 30.56
CA ASN A 31 -28.55 17.10 31.48
C ASN A 31 -28.08 17.07 32.97
N PRO A 32 -26.98 17.74 33.34
CA PRO A 32 -26.36 17.60 34.67
C PRO A 32 -27.24 18.09 35.84
N GLY A 33 -28.33 18.84 35.56
CA GLY A 33 -29.33 19.23 36.55
C GLY A 33 -30.42 18.17 36.82
N ALA A 34 -30.47 17.08 36.06
CA ALA A 34 -31.40 15.98 36.29
C ALA A 34 -30.94 15.09 37.46
N PRO A 35 -31.85 14.33 38.10
CA PRO A 35 -31.48 13.29 39.06
C PRO A 35 -30.48 12.30 38.44
N PRO A 36 -29.51 11.74 39.19
CA PRO A 36 -28.47 10.86 38.61
C PRO A 36 -29.01 9.65 37.82
N ALA A 37 -30.17 9.11 38.19
CA ALA A 37 -30.83 8.03 37.46
C ALA A 37 -31.44 8.45 36.11
N GLU A 38 -31.60 9.76 35.89
CA GLU A 38 -32.13 10.37 34.66
C GLU A 38 -31.05 11.04 33.80
N GLN A 39 -29.79 11.05 34.27
CA GLN A 39 -28.67 11.64 33.55
C GLN A 39 -28.24 10.76 32.36
N TYR A 40 -27.91 11.39 31.24
CA TYR A 40 -27.40 10.73 30.05
C TYR A 40 -26.25 11.51 29.42
N SER A 41 -25.32 10.81 28.79
CA SER A 41 -24.17 11.39 28.11
C SER A 41 -24.46 11.74 26.66
N ARG A 42 -23.58 12.53 26.03
CA ARG A 42 -23.57 12.74 24.58
C ARG A 42 -23.45 11.44 23.79
N TRP A 43 -22.79 10.42 24.34
CA TRP A 43 -22.74 9.10 23.71
C TRP A 43 -24.10 8.38 23.73
N ASP A 44 -24.82 8.48 24.85
CA ASP A 44 -26.15 7.88 24.99
C ASP A 44 -27.16 8.60 24.07
N GLU A 45 -26.99 9.91 23.87
CA GLU A 45 -27.74 10.73 22.90
C GLU A 45 -27.55 10.26 21.45
N MET A 46 -26.32 9.88 21.04
CA MET A 46 -26.07 9.30 19.71
C MET A 46 -26.70 7.91 19.55
N THR A 47 -26.68 7.11 20.61
CA THR A 47 -27.37 5.80 20.64
C THR A 47 -28.89 6.00 20.47
N ALA A 48 -29.46 6.97 21.21
CA ALA A 48 -30.87 7.33 21.14
C ALA A 48 -31.32 7.86 19.77
N LEU A 49 -30.47 8.66 19.11
CA LEU A 49 -30.74 9.21 17.78
C LEU A 49 -30.98 8.08 16.75
N HIS A 50 -30.07 7.11 16.71
CA HIS A 50 -30.15 5.93 15.84
C HIS A 50 -31.39 5.07 16.08
N ARG A 51 -31.92 5.06 17.32
CA ARG A 51 -33.21 4.46 17.63
C ARG A 51 -34.38 5.32 17.13
N MET A 52 -34.39 6.60 17.46
CA MET A 52 -35.53 7.51 17.21
C MET A 52 -35.85 7.69 15.72
N ILE A 53 -34.86 7.62 14.84
CA ILE A 53 -35.07 7.68 13.38
C ILE A 53 -35.75 6.44 12.77
N GLN A 54 -35.86 5.33 13.50
CA GLN A 54 -36.40 4.07 12.95
C GLN A 54 -37.92 4.07 12.77
N ASN A 55 -38.63 4.96 13.47
CA ASN A 55 -40.05 5.19 13.30
C ASN A 55 -40.33 6.68 13.50
N ALA A 56 -40.18 7.42 12.41
CA ALA A 56 -40.31 8.85 12.30
C ALA A 56 -41.43 9.23 11.32
N PHE A 57 -41.60 10.54 11.12
CA PHE A 57 -42.55 11.10 10.17
C PHE A 57 -41.93 12.29 9.42
N SER A 58 -42.49 12.56 8.25
CA SER A 58 -42.19 13.69 7.38
C SER A 58 -43.49 14.25 6.79
N PRO A 59 -43.47 15.40 6.08
CA PRO A 59 -44.61 15.86 5.31
C PRO A 59 -45.12 14.87 4.24
N LEU A 60 -44.32 13.84 3.91
CA LEU A 60 -44.63 12.83 2.90
C LEU A 60 -45.16 11.51 3.50
N GLY A 61 -45.12 11.31 4.82
CA GLY A 61 -45.64 10.09 5.46
C GLY A 61 -45.27 9.90 6.92
N THR A 62 -45.81 8.84 7.53
CA THR A 62 -45.54 8.42 8.92
C THR A 62 -45.04 6.97 8.94
N GLY A 63 -44.30 6.58 9.98
CA GLY A 63 -43.71 5.24 10.06
C GLY A 63 -42.47 5.07 9.19
N ILE A 64 -41.76 6.17 8.91
CA ILE A 64 -40.57 6.20 8.07
C ILE A 64 -39.36 5.82 8.93
N ASN A 65 -38.52 4.92 8.42
CA ASN A 65 -37.22 4.62 9.02
C ASN A 65 -36.15 5.30 8.14
N PHE A 66 -35.57 6.41 8.58
CA PHE A 66 -34.69 7.21 7.71
C PHE A 66 -33.31 6.57 7.45
N GLY A 67 -32.84 5.74 8.38
CA GLY A 67 -31.51 5.12 8.31
C GLY A 67 -31.50 3.65 7.90
N HIS A 68 -32.65 2.95 7.90
CA HIS A 68 -32.73 1.51 7.63
C HIS A 68 -34.01 1.14 6.89
N GLY A 69 -34.06 -0.07 6.32
CA GLY A 69 -35.33 -0.65 5.84
C GLY A 69 -35.23 -1.60 4.65
N GLY A 70 -34.02 -1.94 4.20
CA GLY A 70 -33.77 -2.81 3.06
C GLY A 70 -34.32 -2.25 1.75
N LEU A 71 -34.71 -3.14 0.84
CA LEU A 71 -35.26 -2.87 -0.51
C LEU A 71 -36.05 -1.55 -0.62
N GLY A 72 -35.47 -0.58 -1.35
CA GLY A 72 -36.06 0.73 -1.64
C GLY A 72 -35.77 1.83 -0.61
N SER A 73 -35.13 1.52 0.51
CA SER A 73 -34.78 2.48 1.57
C SER A 73 -33.42 3.09 1.26
N TYR A 74 -33.34 3.85 0.15
CA TYR A 74 -32.06 4.24 -0.45
C TYR A 74 -31.16 5.08 0.47
N SER A 75 -31.73 5.76 1.47
CA SER A 75 -30.96 6.57 2.43
C SER A 75 -30.07 5.81 3.40
N PHE A 76 -30.04 4.47 3.40
CA PHE A 76 -29.19 3.71 4.34
C PHE A 76 -27.74 4.22 4.36
N LEU A 77 -27.12 4.43 3.18
CA LEU A 77 -25.73 4.83 3.07
C LEU A 77 -25.51 6.33 3.35
N SER A 78 -26.33 7.21 2.77
CA SER A 78 -26.28 8.66 3.01
C SER A 78 -26.54 9.03 4.47
N TRP A 79 -27.47 8.33 5.11
CA TRP A 79 -27.80 8.52 6.52
C TRP A 79 -26.61 8.12 7.40
N HIS A 80 -26.08 6.90 7.25
CA HIS A 80 -24.92 6.47 8.05
C HIS A 80 -23.66 7.31 7.78
N ARG A 81 -23.43 7.74 6.53
CA ARG A 81 -22.37 8.70 6.17
C ARG A 81 -22.45 10.00 6.99
N TYR A 82 -23.62 10.62 7.06
CA TYR A 82 -23.79 11.87 7.81
C TYR A 82 -23.80 11.66 9.33
N PHE A 83 -24.31 10.51 9.80
CA PHE A 83 -24.23 10.14 11.22
C PHE A 83 -22.78 9.97 11.70
N LEU A 84 -21.94 9.28 10.91
CA LEU A 84 -20.50 9.17 11.15
C LEU A 84 -19.84 10.55 11.21
N LEU A 85 -20.11 11.42 10.23
CA LEU A 85 -19.58 12.79 10.21
C LEU A 85 -19.96 13.59 11.47
N HIS A 86 -21.20 13.45 11.95
CA HIS A 86 -21.65 14.12 13.16
C HIS A 86 -20.91 13.63 14.42
N VAL A 87 -20.78 12.30 14.57
CA VAL A 87 -20.03 11.71 15.69
C VAL A 87 -18.53 12.02 15.60
N GLU A 88 -17.95 12.04 14.41
CA GLU A 88 -16.55 12.40 14.19
C GLU A 88 -16.26 13.85 14.62
N ARG A 89 -17.14 14.80 14.27
CA ARG A 89 -17.06 16.19 14.75
C ARG A 89 -17.22 16.30 16.27
N LEU A 90 -18.06 15.46 16.87
CA LEU A 90 -18.23 15.39 18.33
C LEU A 90 -16.96 14.84 19.03
N LEU A 91 -16.33 13.81 18.48
CA LEU A 91 -15.04 13.28 18.94
C LEU A 91 -13.92 14.34 18.80
N GLN A 92 -13.87 15.04 17.67
CA GLN A 92 -12.92 16.15 17.40
C GLN A 92 -13.08 17.33 18.37
N SER A 93 -14.27 17.54 18.93
CA SER A 93 -14.50 18.53 20.00
C SER A 93 -13.79 18.19 21.32
N LYS A 94 -13.37 16.92 21.50
CA LYS A 94 -12.64 16.42 22.68
C LYS A 94 -11.16 16.23 22.40
N VAL A 95 -10.81 15.65 21.26
CA VAL A 95 -9.44 15.39 20.83
C VAL A 95 -9.27 15.93 19.41
N PRO A 96 -8.67 17.12 19.21
CA PRO A 96 -8.53 17.73 17.89
C PRO A 96 -7.80 16.81 16.90
N GLY A 97 -8.30 16.74 15.67
CA GLY A 97 -7.70 15.94 14.58
C GLY A 97 -8.01 14.44 14.62
N VAL A 98 -8.73 13.94 15.64
CA VAL A 98 -9.16 12.53 15.68
C VAL A 98 -10.11 12.20 14.54
N MET A 99 -10.00 10.97 14.01
CA MET A 99 -10.84 10.45 12.94
C MET A 99 -11.47 9.13 13.37
N ILE A 100 -12.65 8.80 12.85
CA ILE A 100 -13.25 7.48 13.03
C ILE A 100 -12.50 6.52 12.10
N PRO A 101 -11.76 5.53 12.62
CA PRO A 101 -11.15 4.51 11.77
C PRO A 101 -12.23 3.57 11.22
N TYR A 102 -11.95 2.88 10.13
CA TYR A 102 -12.79 1.78 9.66
C TYR A 102 -12.21 0.44 10.10
N TRP A 103 -13.03 -0.59 10.27
CA TRP A 103 -12.56 -1.96 10.39
C TRP A 103 -12.89 -2.73 9.12
N ASP A 104 -11.84 -3.18 8.42
CA ASP A 104 -11.96 -4.12 7.30
C ASP A 104 -12.17 -5.54 7.84
N TRP A 105 -13.34 -6.12 7.60
CA TRP A 105 -13.71 -7.44 8.14
C TRP A 105 -13.07 -8.62 7.41
N THR A 106 -12.44 -8.37 6.27
CA THR A 106 -11.66 -9.40 5.55
C THR A 106 -10.47 -9.89 6.38
N ASP A 107 -10.06 -9.14 7.41
CA ASP A 107 -9.12 -9.58 8.44
C ASP A 107 -9.77 -9.65 9.85
N PRO A 108 -9.81 -10.84 10.48
CA PRO A 108 -10.31 -11.03 11.86
C PRO A 108 -9.35 -10.52 12.96
N SER A 109 -8.37 -9.68 12.65
CA SER A 109 -7.37 -9.22 13.63
C SER A 109 -7.98 -8.64 14.90
N PRO A 110 -7.37 -8.89 16.08
CA PRO A 110 -7.95 -8.53 17.36
C PRO A 110 -7.84 -7.02 17.63
N LEU A 111 -8.75 -6.22 17.08
CA LEU A 111 -8.98 -4.83 17.50
C LEU A 111 -9.51 -4.74 18.95
N MET A 112 -10.02 -5.86 19.46
CA MET A 112 -10.66 -6.02 20.77
C MET A 112 -9.64 -6.26 21.89
N THR A 113 -8.67 -5.35 22.04
CA THR A 113 -7.71 -5.35 23.15
C THR A 113 -8.18 -4.43 24.28
N ASP A 114 -7.73 -4.69 25.51
CA ASP A 114 -8.07 -3.87 26.69
C ASP A 114 -7.80 -2.36 26.46
N THR A 115 -6.74 -1.99 25.74
CA THR A 115 -6.35 -0.59 25.50
C THR A 115 -6.90 0.05 24.22
N PHE A 116 -7.52 -0.74 23.33
CA PHE A 116 -8.22 -0.22 22.15
C PHE A 116 -9.73 -0.39 22.29
N LEU A 117 -10.37 -1.38 21.66
CA LEU A 117 -11.84 -1.48 21.65
C LEU A 117 -12.44 -2.29 22.81
N GLY A 118 -11.62 -2.79 23.75
CA GLY A 118 -12.03 -3.70 24.81
C GLY A 118 -12.26 -5.13 24.29
N PRO A 119 -12.09 -6.17 25.14
CA PRO A 119 -12.24 -7.57 24.75
C PRO A 119 -13.70 -7.97 24.47
N ASN A 120 -13.90 -9.25 24.11
CA ASN A 120 -15.23 -9.87 24.14
C ASN A 120 -15.79 -9.89 25.58
N GLY A 121 -17.10 -10.07 25.70
CA GLY A 121 -17.77 -10.20 27.00
C GLY A 121 -17.40 -11.48 27.75
N ASP A 122 -17.65 -11.46 29.07
CA ASP A 122 -17.62 -12.66 29.92
C ASP A 122 -18.77 -13.65 29.58
N THR A 123 -18.98 -14.67 30.40
CA THR A 123 -20.09 -15.65 30.20
C THR A 123 -21.49 -15.02 30.26
N THR A 124 -21.64 -13.82 30.82
CA THR A 124 -22.89 -13.03 30.77
C THR A 124 -22.96 -12.12 29.54
N GLY A 125 -21.83 -11.94 28.84
CA GLY A 125 -21.62 -11.02 27.73
C GLY A 125 -21.05 -9.67 28.16
N ILE A 126 -20.78 -9.43 29.44
CA ILE A 126 -20.34 -8.11 29.95
C ILE A 126 -18.83 -7.94 29.74
N ILE A 127 -18.41 -6.79 29.20
CA ILE A 127 -16.99 -6.43 29.09
C ILE A 127 -16.46 -6.05 30.49
N ARG A 128 -15.43 -6.76 30.95
CA ARG A 128 -14.85 -6.60 32.31
C ARG A 128 -13.53 -5.85 32.36
N ARG A 129 -12.78 -5.84 31.26
CA ARG A 129 -11.48 -5.16 31.19
C ARG A 129 -11.46 -4.14 30.06
N GLY A 130 -10.51 -3.20 30.15
CA GLY A 130 -10.31 -2.17 29.16
C GLY A 130 -11.12 -0.90 29.38
N TYR A 131 -10.92 0.06 28.49
CA TYR A 131 -11.50 1.41 28.60
C TYR A 131 -13.01 1.49 28.31
N PHE A 132 -13.60 0.42 27.78
CA PHE A 132 -15.03 0.26 27.50
C PHE A 132 -15.73 -0.75 28.43
N ALA A 133 -15.12 -1.04 29.59
CA ALA A 133 -15.63 -2.02 30.55
C ALA A 133 -16.75 -1.50 31.45
N ALA A 134 -17.40 -2.44 32.14
CA ALA A 134 -18.40 -2.21 33.19
C ALA A 134 -17.88 -1.39 34.39
N THR A 135 -16.58 -1.28 34.60
CA THR A 135 -15.98 -0.48 35.68
C THR A 135 -14.79 0.31 35.16
N ALA A 136 -14.53 1.48 35.74
CA ALA A 136 -13.37 2.32 35.44
C ALA A 136 -12.05 1.51 35.51
N PRO A 137 -11.05 1.81 34.66
CA PRO A 137 -9.74 1.18 34.73
C PRO A 137 -9.02 1.52 36.04
N GLY A 138 -8.07 0.67 36.44
CA GLY A 138 -7.26 0.86 37.65
C GLY A 138 -7.95 0.45 38.95
N VAL A 139 -9.04 -0.31 38.91
CA VAL A 139 -9.75 -0.86 40.08
C VAL A 139 -9.71 -2.40 40.06
N ASP A 140 -9.93 -3.05 41.22
CA ASP A 140 -9.87 -4.51 41.35
C ASP A 140 -10.73 -5.29 40.31
N ALA A 141 -11.86 -4.70 39.88
CA ALA A 141 -12.77 -5.27 38.89
C ALA A 141 -12.34 -5.05 37.42
N ASN A 142 -11.48 -4.07 37.14
CA ASN A 142 -10.91 -3.77 35.83
C ASN A 142 -9.42 -3.40 35.99
N THR A 143 -8.57 -4.42 35.88
CA THR A 143 -7.12 -4.33 36.10
C THR A 143 -6.36 -3.64 34.98
N THR A 144 -7.02 -3.16 33.90
CA THR A 144 -6.38 -2.33 32.89
C THR A 144 -5.88 -1.04 33.54
N PRO A 145 -4.61 -0.62 33.34
CA PRO A 145 -4.09 0.60 33.94
C PRO A 145 -4.92 1.83 33.57
N ALA A 146 -5.21 2.70 34.54
CA ALA A 146 -5.92 3.96 34.28
C ALA A 146 -4.99 4.97 33.58
N PRO A 147 -5.35 5.48 32.39
CA PRO A 147 -4.57 6.51 31.72
C PRO A 147 -4.76 7.86 32.43
N SER A 148 -3.77 8.75 32.31
CA SER A 148 -3.80 10.08 32.95
C SER A 148 -4.93 10.99 32.47
N TRP A 149 -5.51 10.70 31.30
CA TRP A 149 -6.66 11.40 30.74
C TRP A 149 -8.03 10.81 31.14
N TRP A 150 -8.09 9.74 31.95
CA TRP A 150 -9.37 9.14 32.33
C TRP A 150 -10.25 10.15 33.10
N PRO A 151 -11.52 10.37 32.70
CA PRO A 151 -12.38 11.36 33.34
C PRO A 151 -12.69 11.01 34.80
N VAL A 152 -12.46 11.97 35.70
CA VAL A 152 -12.81 11.83 37.13
C VAL A 152 -14.32 11.64 37.28
N GLY A 153 -14.73 10.55 37.93
CA GLY A 153 -16.15 10.23 38.15
C GLY A 153 -16.83 9.47 37.01
N LEU A 154 -16.10 9.10 35.94
CA LEU A 154 -16.62 8.11 34.98
C LEU A 154 -16.38 6.70 35.54
N ASP A 155 -17.42 6.13 36.15
CA ASP A 155 -17.36 4.83 36.84
C ASP A 155 -17.33 3.61 35.90
N GLY A 156 -17.59 3.78 34.61
CA GLY A 156 -17.59 2.71 33.60
C GLY A 156 -18.57 2.96 32.44
N TRP A 157 -18.62 2.05 31.48
CA TRP A 157 -19.41 2.18 30.26
C TRP A 157 -20.79 1.52 30.37
N HIS A 158 -21.85 2.34 30.48
CA HIS A 158 -23.20 1.88 30.84
C HIS A 158 -24.31 2.60 30.08
N LEU A 159 -25.18 1.90 29.35
CA LEU A 159 -26.39 2.53 28.83
C LEU A 159 -27.35 2.83 30.01
N PRO A 160 -27.80 4.08 30.21
CA PRO A 160 -28.49 4.50 31.43
C PRO A 160 -29.87 3.88 31.56
N ALA A 161 -30.42 3.86 32.78
CA ALA A 161 -31.74 3.25 33.05
C ALA A 161 -32.90 3.93 32.31
N THR A 162 -32.73 5.20 31.93
CA THR A 162 -33.65 5.95 31.03
C THR A 162 -33.75 5.36 29.62
N TYR A 163 -32.78 4.53 29.22
CA TYR A 163 -32.80 3.79 27.96
C TYR A 163 -33.61 2.48 28.04
N ASP A 164 -34.39 2.23 29.11
CA ASP A 164 -35.27 1.06 29.14
C ASP A 164 -36.46 1.20 28.17
N ILE A 165 -36.21 0.79 26.92
CA ILE A 165 -37.16 0.82 25.80
C ILE A 165 -37.78 -0.54 25.48
N SER A 166 -37.40 -1.60 26.20
CA SER A 166 -37.81 -2.97 25.88
C SER A 166 -37.75 -3.96 27.05
N GLY A 167 -37.92 -3.50 28.30
CA GLY A 167 -38.03 -4.38 29.48
C GLY A 167 -36.66 -4.78 30.09
N GLY A 168 -35.69 -3.87 30.04
CA GLY A 168 -34.40 -3.98 30.72
C GLY A 168 -33.29 -4.67 29.91
N HIS A 169 -33.55 -5.13 28.69
CA HIS A 169 -32.58 -5.93 27.93
C HIS A 169 -31.31 -5.19 27.48
N TRP A 170 -31.39 -3.88 27.21
CA TRP A 170 -30.27 -3.08 26.68
C TRP A 170 -29.65 -2.10 27.67
N VAL A 171 -30.11 -2.06 28.92
CA VAL A 171 -29.54 -1.16 29.94
C VAL A 171 -28.37 -1.80 30.70
N GLY A 172 -27.52 -0.95 31.28
CA GLY A 172 -26.36 -1.36 32.07
C GLY A 172 -25.07 -1.50 31.24
N PRO A 173 -24.11 -2.31 31.69
CA PRO A 173 -22.77 -2.36 31.09
C PRO A 173 -22.75 -2.74 29.62
N LEU A 174 -21.72 -2.31 28.88
CA LEU A 174 -21.48 -2.79 27.52
C LEU A 174 -21.42 -4.32 27.47
N ARG A 175 -22.24 -4.87 26.58
CA ARG A 175 -22.33 -6.31 26.30
C ARG A 175 -21.92 -6.62 24.87
N ARG A 176 -21.04 -7.59 24.70
CA ARG A 176 -20.65 -8.24 23.43
C ARG A 176 -20.71 -9.76 23.59
N ARG A 177 -21.03 -10.45 22.50
CA ARG A 177 -20.91 -11.90 22.39
C ARG A 177 -20.42 -12.24 21.01
N VAL A 178 -19.16 -11.92 20.78
CA VAL A 178 -18.47 -12.20 19.52
C VAL A 178 -18.62 -13.67 19.18
N SER A 179 -19.24 -13.93 18.04
CA SER A 179 -19.71 -15.25 17.65
C SER A 179 -18.60 -16.06 17.00
N THR A 180 -18.49 -17.33 17.38
CA THR A 180 -17.71 -18.35 16.68
C THR A 180 -18.61 -19.34 15.92
N VAL A 181 -19.88 -18.97 15.68
CA VAL A 181 -20.96 -19.86 15.19
C VAL A 181 -21.84 -19.21 14.12
N LEU A 182 -21.82 -17.88 14.00
CA LEU A 182 -22.29 -17.17 12.80
C LEU A 182 -21.22 -17.32 11.71
N GLY A 183 -21.53 -16.98 10.45
CA GLY A 183 -20.69 -17.34 9.31
C GLY A 183 -19.26 -16.82 9.37
N ASP A 184 -18.43 -17.30 8.45
CA ASP A 184 -17.13 -16.70 8.18
C ASP A 184 -17.32 -15.19 7.89
N LEU A 185 -16.35 -14.37 8.27
CA LEU A 185 -16.45 -12.93 8.04
C LEU A 185 -16.59 -12.63 6.53
N PRO A 186 -17.15 -11.46 6.15
CA PRO A 186 -17.17 -11.03 4.76
C PRO A 186 -15.79 -11.12 4.11
N SER A 187 -15.69 -11.89 3.03
CA SER A 187 -14.42 -12.16 2.34
C SER A 187 -14.01 -11.04 1.37
N ALA A 188 -12.75 -11.03 0.94
CA ALA A 188 -12.29 -10.14 -0.13
C ALA A 188 -13.04 -10.42 -1.45
N VAL A 189 -13.40 -11.68 -1.70
CA VAL A 189 -14.31 -12.07 -2.78
C VAL A 189 -15.69 -11.43 -2.63
N ASP A 190 -16.28 -11.47 -1.44
CA ASP A 190 -17.58 -10.84 -1.16
C ASP A 190 -17.53 -9.31 -1.35
N VAL A 191 -16.43 -8.67 -0.94
CA VAL A 191 -16.15 -7.25 -1.16
C VAL A 191 -16.07 -6.92 -2.65
N ARG A 192 -15.27 -7.66 -3.42
CA ARG A 192 -15.12 -7.50 -4.88
C ARG A 192 -16.44 -7.70 -5.62
N ASP A 193 -17.17 -8.77 -5.30
CA ASP A 193 -18.48 -9.08 -5.90
C ASP A 193 -19.56 -8.05 -5.52
N THR A 194 -19.40 -7.34 -4.39
CA THR A 194 -20.24 -6.20 -3.99
C THR A 194 -19.87 -4.93 -4.76
N LEU A 195 -18.58 -4.65 -4.93
CA LEU A 195 -18.09 -3.47 -5.65
C LEU A 195 -18.37 -3.55 -7.16
N ALA A 196 -18.41 -4.75 -7.75
CA ALA A 196 -18.74 -4.97 -9.16
C ALA A 196 -20.23 -4.72 -9.55
N ARG A 197 -21.07 -4.21 -8.63
CA ARG A 197 -22.53 -4.03 -8.85
C ARG A 197 -22.82 -2.72 -9.58
N THR A 198 -23.27 -2.80 -10.83
CA THR A 198 -23.43 -1.63 -11.72
C THR A 198 -24.59 -0.68 -11.42
N THR A 199 -25.36 -0.86 -10.34
CA THR A 199 -26.48 0.04 -9.98
C THR A 199 -26.59 0.18 -8.47
N TYR A 200 -26.97 1.36 -7.97
CA TYR A 200 -27.06 1.65 -6.53
C TYR A 200 -27.95 0.65 -5.80
N SER A 201 -29.10 0.29 -6.39
CA SER A 201 -30.02 -0.70 -5.81
C SER A 201 -29.40 -2.10 -5.73
N ALA A 202 -28.58 -2.53 -6.69
CA ALA A 202 -27.86 -3.80 -6.61
C ALA A 202 -26.72 -3.73 -5.58
N PHE A 203 -25.92 -2.67 -5.60
CA PHE A 203 -24.83 -2.41 -4.67
C PHE A 203 -25.32 -2.43 -3.21
N GLN A 204 -26.28 -1.56 -2.87
CA GLN A 204 -26.85 -1.45 -1.53
C GLN A 204 -27.42 -2.78 -1.02
N ARG A 205 -28.13 -3.55 -1.86
CA ARG A 205 -28.69 -4.85 -1.41
C ARG A 205 -27.60 -5.89 -1.14
N THR A 206 -26.57 -5.93 -1.99
CA THR A 206 -25.44 -6.84 -1.82
C THR A 206 -24.67 -6.48 -0.53
N LEU A 207 -24.45 -5.20 -0.30
CA LEU A 207 -23.79 -4.66 0.89
C LEU A 207 -24.62 -4.82 2.19
N GLU A 208 -25.93 -4.57 2.16
CA GLU A 208 -26.78 -4.73 3.36
C GLU A 208 -26.97 -6.19 3.76
N ASN A 209 -27.34 -7.06 2.81
CA ASN A 209 -27.87 -8.39 3.08
C ASN A 209 -27.33 -9.52 2.18
N GLY A 210 -26.17 -9.31 1.55
CA GLY A 210 -25.48 -10.36 0.80
C GLY A 210 -26.16 -10.77 -0.52
N ASN A 211 -27.11 -9.97 -1.03
CA ASN A 211 -27.92 -10.39 -2.16
C ASN A 211 -27.10 -10.71 -3.42
N GLY A 212 -27.07 -12.00 -3.80
CA GLY A 212 -26.34 -12.47 -4.96
C GLY A 212 -24.83 -12.57 -4.75
N LEU A 213 -24.35 -12.64 -3.50
CA LEU A 213 -23.05 -13.23 -3.18
C LEU A 213 -23.15 -14.76 -3.17
N VAL A 214 -22.06 -15.44 -3.51
CA VAL A 214 -22.00 -16.92 -3.54
C VAL A 214 -21.89 -17.50 -2.12
N SER A 215 -21.22 -16.79 -1.21
CA SER A 215 -21.11 -17.13 0.21
C SER A 215 -22.47 -17.13 0.94
N GLY A 216 -23.33 -16.18 0.59
CA GLY A 216 -24.53 -15.84 1.36
C GLY A 216 -24.27 -14.91 2.56
N ASN A 217 -23.02 -14.49 2.79
CA ASN A 217 -22.62 -13.60 3.89
C ASN A 217 -23.30 -12.24 3.77
N GLN A 218 -23.78 -11.66 4.89
CA GLN A 218 -24.41 -10.34 4.87
C GLN A 218 -23.45 -9.24 5.36
N MET A 219 -22.71 -8.58 4.46
CA MET A 219 -21.62 -7.63 4.79
C MET A 219 -21.92 -6.69 5.98
N HIS A 220 -23.07 -6.00 5.93
CA HIS A 220 -23.57 -5.18 7.02
C HIS A 220 -24.26 -5.99 8.12
N ASN A 221 -25.39 -6.63 7.79
CA ASN A 221 -26.31 -7.17 8.81
C ASN A 221 -25.68 -8.28 9.68
N GLU A 222 -24.81 -9.11 9.09
CA GLU A 222 -24.18 -10.21 9.81
C GLU A 222 -23.12 -9.73 10.77
N MET A 223 -22.45 -8.59 10.53
CA MET A 223 -21.47 -8.04 11.47
C MET A 223 -22.12 -7.57 12.78
N HIS A 224 -23.31 -6.95 12.71
CA HIS A 224 -24.13 -6.65 13.89
C HIS A 224 -24.44 -7.92 14.69
N GLY A 225 -24.83 -8.99 13.99
CA GLY A 225 -25.02 -10.32 14.57
C GLY A 225 -23.73 -10.95 15.12
N TRP A 226 -22.60 -10.79 14.44
CA TRP A 226 -21.32 -11.41 14.76
C TRP A 226 -20.74 -10.84 16.05
N ILE A 227 -20.76 -9.52 16.23
CA ILE A 227 -20.27 -8.85 17.45
C ILE A 227 -21.27 -9.02 18.62
N GLY A 228 -22.57 -8.96 18.32
CA GLY A 228 -23.63 -9.02 19.32
C GLY A 228 -24.07 -10.43 19.76
N GLY A 229 -23.84 -11.45 18.92
CA GLY A 229 -24.37 -12.79 19.08
C GLY A 229 -25.87 -12.91 18.77
N SER A 230 -26.33 -14.11 18.41
CA SER A 230 -27.75 -14.41 18.14
C SER A 230 -28.37 -15.29 19.20
N GLY A 231 -29.57 -14.94 19.69
CA GLY A 231 -30.35 -15.77 20.62
C GLY A 231 -31.30 -14.95 21.51
N SER A 232 -32.05 -15.63 22.38
CA SER A 232 -33.02 -15.01 23.31
C SER A 232 -32.48 -14.83 24.75
N ALA A 233 -31.28 -15.32 25.05
CA ALA A 233 -30.67 -15.29 26.39
C ALA A 233 -29.62 -14.17 26.52
N GLY A 234 -30.04 -12.91 26.32
CA GLY A 234 -29.23 -11.71 26.48
C GLY A 234 -28.12 -11.56 25.43
N THR A 235 -28.45 -11.00 24.27
CA THR A 235 -27.45 -10.66 23.24
C THR A 235 -26.71 -9.36 23.60
N GLY A 236 -25.56 -9.16 22.97
CA GLY A 236 -24.79 -7.92 23.03
C GLY A 236 -25.42 -6.80 22.21
N HIS A 237 -25.00 -5.56 22.47
CA HIS A 237 -25.69 -4.36 21.95
C HIS A 237 -25.65 -4.27 20.43
N MET A 238 -24.54 -4.69 19.80
CA MET A 238 -24.44 -4.77 18.34
C MET A 238 -25.51 -5.65 17.68
N SER A 239 -26.15 -6.59 18.39
CA SER A 239 -27.16 -7.47 17.78
C SER A 239 -28.49 -6.77 17.46
N HIS A 240 -28.66 -5.49 17.84
CA HIS A 240 -29.94 -4.82 17.75
C HIS A 240 -29.80 -3.32 17.42
N PRO A 241 -30.46 -2.82 16.36
CA PRO A 241 -30.32 -1.43 15.91
C PRO A 241 -30.83 -0.42 16.94
N ASP A 242 -31.64 -0.86 17.91
CA ASP A 242 -32.13 -0.02 19.00
C ASP A 242 -31.04 0.38 20.00
N ALA A 243 -29.89 -0.32 20.03
CA ALA A 243 -28.80 -0.03 20.96
C ALA A 243 -27.37 -0.23 20.40
N SER A 244 -27.22 -0.67 19.14
CA SER A 244 -25.90 -0.97 18.56
C SER A 244 -24.86 0.16 18.61
N PRO A 245 -25.19 1.47 18.46
CA PRO A 245 -24.20 2.55 18.61
C PRO A 245 -23.69 2.76 20.04
N HIS A 246 -24.24 2.05 21.04
CA HIS A 246 -23.66 2.00 22.38
C HIS A 246 -22.26 1.35 22.37
N ASP A 247 -21.99 0.48 21.40
CA ASP A 247 -20.70 -0.15 21.17
C ASP A 247 -19.84 0.70 20.20
N PRO A 248 -18.62 1.12 20.58
CA PRO A 248 -17.71 1.83 19.67
C PRO A 248 -17.43 1.12 18.34
N LEU A 249 -17.53 -0.22 18.29
CA LEU A 249 -17.37 -1.00 17.06
C LEU A 249 -18.42 -0.65 15.99
N PHE A 250 -19.60 -0.15 16.37
CA PHE A 250 -20.60 0.35 15.44
C PHE A 250 -20.00 1.36 14.46
N TYR A 251 -19.23 2.32 14.97
CA TYR A 251 -18.68 3.40 14.16
C TYR A 251 -17.59 2.89 13.22
N LEU A 252 -16.75 1.95 13.67
CA LEU A 252 -15.74 1.31 12.81
C LEU A 252 -16.38 0.46 11.71
N HIS A 253 -17.46 -0.25 12.04
CA HIS A 253 -18.24 -1.03 11.09
C HIS A 253 -18.87 -0.12 10.03
N HIS A 254 -19.66 0.88 10.44
CA HIS A 254 -20.29 1.78 9.48
C HIS A 254 -19.28 2.63 8.70
N CYS A 255 -18.11 2.93 9.27
CA CYS A 255 -17.02 3.60 8.57
C CYS A 255 -16.46 2.75 7.41
N ASN A 256 -16.44 1.41 7.51
CA ASN A 256 -16.06 0.54 6.40
C ASN A 256 -17.20 0.38 5.38
N ILE A 257 -18.48 0.36 5.81
CA ILE A 257 -19.64 0.45 4.90
C ILE A 257 -19.55 1.73 4.05
N ASP A 258 -19.22 2.86 4.69
CA ASP A 258 -19.07 4.15 4.01
C ASP A 258 -17.83 4.20 3.08
N ARG A 259 -16.71 3.59 3.49
CA ARG A 259 -15.53 3.37 2.65
C ARG A 259 -15.87 2.61 1.38
N LEU A 260 -16.56 1.47 1.50
CA LEU A 260 -16.97 0.66 0.35
C LEU A 260 -17.90 1.43 -0.59
N TRP A 261 -18.78 2.29 -0.05
CA TRP A 261 -19.60 3.17 -0.89
C TRP A 261 -18.76 4.24 -1.58
N ALA A 262 -17.80 4.87 -0.90
CA ALA A 262 -16.89 5.85 -1.50
C ALA A 262 -16.03 5.24 -2.63
N MET A 263 -15.52 4.01 -2.44
CA MET A 263 -14.81 3.21 -3.45
C MET A 263 -15.70 2.94 -4.67
N TRP A 264 -16.94 2.49 -4.44
CA TRP A 264 -17.91 2.25 -5.51
C TRP A 264 -18.27 3.51 -6.31
N GLN A 265 -18.47 4.64 -5.62
CA GLN A 265 -18.72 5.94 -6.24
C GLN A 265 -17.54 6.42 -7.10
N ALA A 266 -16.30 6.17 -6.66
CA ALA A 266 -15.09 6.51 -7.41
C ALA A 266 -14.95 5.68 -8.70
N ASP A 267 -15.48 4.45 -8.72
CA ASP A 267 -15.57 3.59 -9.92
C ASP A 267 -16.66 4.03 -10.92
N GLY A 268 -16.87 5.35 -11.07
CA GLY A 268 -17.83 5.95 -11.99
C GLY A 268 -19.29 6.01 -11.50
N HIS A 269 -19.63 5.40 -10.37
CA HIS A 269 -21.02 5.34 -9.87
C HIS A 269 -21.46 6.55 -9.02
N ALA A 270 -20.66 7.64 -8.95
CA ALA A 270 -20.95 8.83 -8.14
C ALA A 270 -22.35 9.43 -8.34
N ASN A 271 -22.94 9.27 -9.53
CA ASN A 271 -24.26 9.80 -9.87
C ASN A 271 -25.42 8.79 -9.75
N GLU A 272 -25.16 7.53 -9.44
CA GLU A 272 -26.16 6.44 -9.46
C GLU A 272 -27.20 6.48 -8.31
N TYR A 273 -27.11 7.43 -7.38
CA TYR A 273 -28.10 7.54 -6.29
C TYR A 273 -29.51 7.81 -6.85
N PRO A 274 -30.52 6.96 -6.56
CA PRO A 274 -31.83 7.04 -7.19
C PRO A 274 -32.59 8.35 -6.95
N THR A 275 -33.04 8.95 -8.06
CA THR A 275 -33.92 10.13 -8.08
C THR A 275 -35.41 9.78 -7.98
N SER A 276 -35.77 8.51 -8.19
CA SER A 276 -37.16 8.04 -8.13
C SER A 276 -37.25 6.53 -7.86
N GLY A 277 -38.41 6.09 -7.37
CA GLY A 277 -38.63 4.70 -6.96
C GLY A 277 -38.09 4.42 -5.56
N GLY A 278 -38.40 3.23 -5.02
CA GLY A 278 -38.10 2.92 -3.62
C GLY A 278 -39.15 3.47 -2.66
N ARG A 279 -38.73 3.77 -1.43
CA ARG A 279 -39.57 4.30 -0.35
C ARG A 279 -39.59 5.83 -0.38
N VAL A 280 -40.73 6.40 0.01
CA VAL A 280 -40.93 7.84 0.17
C VAL A 280 -40.03 8.39 1.27
N SER A 281 -39.47 9.60 1.07
CA SER A 281 -38.44 10.24 1.94
C SER A 281 -37.05 9.61 1.88
N HIS A 282 -36.72 8.87 0.80
CA HIS A 282 -35.40 8.29 0.57
C HIS A 282 -34.73 8.67 -0.77
N HIS A 283 -35.41 9.44 -1.63
CA HIS A 283 -34.85 9.82 -2.92
C HIS A 283 -33.72 10.85 -2.78
N ARG A 284 -32.96 11.04 -3.85
CA ARG A 284 -31.80 11.95 -3.93
C ARG A 284 -32.02 13.31 -3.24
N ASP A 285 -33.15 13.96 -3.48
CA ASP A 285 -33.44 15.31 -2.99
C ASP A 285 -34.29 15.35 -1.70
N ASP A 286 -34.67 14.18 -1.16
CA ASP A 286 -35.42 14.09 0.10
C ASP A 286 -34.50 14.45 1.30
N LEU A 287 -35.08 15.14 2.29
CA LEU A 287 -34.40 15.50 3.54
C LEU A 287 -34.22 14.29 4.45
N MET A 288 -33.09 14.24 5.14
CA MET A 288 -32.77 13.16 6.09
C MET A 288 -33.05 13.61 7.53
N TYR A 289 -33.99 12.96 8.21
CA TYR A 289 -34.25 13.20 9.64
C TYR A 289 -33.18 12.51 10.52
N PRO A 290 -32.58 13.18 11.52
CA PRO A 290 -33.01 14.46 12.12
C PRO A 290 -32.33 15.72 11.59
N TRP A 291 -31.46 15.63 10.58
CA TRP A 291 -30.68 16.76 10.05
C TRP A 291 -31.48 17.62 9.05
N THR A 292 -32.74 17.91 9.39
CA THR A 292 -33.68 18.67 8.55
C THR A 292 -33.53 20.18 8.68
N GLY A 293 -32.57 20.67 9.49
CA GLY A 293 -32.40 22.10 9.72
C GLY A 293 -33.58 22.78 10.44
N GLY A 294 -34.40 22.01 11.14
CA GLY A 294 -35.62 22.51 11.80
C GLY A 294 -36.83 22.66 10.86
N GLU A 295 -36.77 22.15 9.63
CA GLU A 295 -37.90 22.16 8.69
C GLU A 295 -39.16 21.50 9.32
N PRO A 296 -40.34 22.14 9.21
CA PRO A 296 -41.54 21.71 9.92
C PRO A 296 -42.15 20.43 9.33
N GLY A 297 -42.86 19.69 10.18
CA GLY A 297 -43.52 18.44 9.78
C GLY A 297 -42.64 17.20 9.79
N PHE A 298 -41.39 17.31 10.29
CA PHE A 298 -40.53 16.18 10.62
C PHE A 298 -40.51 15.92 12.13
N GLY A 299 -40.32 14.66 12.52
CA GLY A 299 -40.24 14.27 13.93
C GLY A 299 -40.17 12.76 14.13
N THR A 300 -40.05 12.31 15.37
CA THR A 300 -40.05 10.89 15.75
C THR A 300 -41.35 10.47 16.43
N ASN A 301 -41.79 9.22 16.18
CA ASN A 301 -42.86 8.57 16.93
C ASN A 301 -42.33 7.74 18.12
N LEU A 302 -41.02 7.79 18.38
CA LEU A 302 -40.33 7.05 19.43
C LEU A 302 -39.79 7.99 20.50
N THR A 303 -39.85 7.55 21.76
CA THR A 303 -39.31 8.27 22.92
C THR A 303 -38.44 7.32 23.74
N ILE A 304 -37.42 7.86 24.42
CA ILE A 304 -36.42 7.09 25.16
C ILE A 304 -36.24 7.75 26.53
N GLY A 305 -37.11 7.40 27.47
CA GLY A 305 -37.12 7.99 28.81
C GLY A 305 -37.14 9.52 28.79
N SER A 306 -36.10 10.13 29.35
CA SER A 306 -35.86 11.59 29.39
C SER A 306 -34.97 12.12 28.26
N ILE A 307 -34.48 11.25 27.36
CA ILE A 307 -33.58 11.65 26.26
C ILE A 307 -34.40 12.32 25.15
N ALA A 308 -34.05 13.56 24.84
CA ALA A 308 -34.68 14.35 23.78
C ALA A 308 -33.90 14.23 22.46
N MET A 309 -34.59 14.41 21.33
CA MET A 309 -33.90 14.59 20.04
C MET A 309 -33.11 15.91 20.08
N PRO A 310 -31.81 15.94 19.69
CA PRO A 310 -31.03 17.17 19.66
C PRO A 310 -31.57 18.19 18.65
N ASP A 311 -31.33 19.47 18.91
CA ASP A 311 -31.67 20.55 17.98
C ASP A 311 -30.58 20.69 16.89
N PHE A 312 -30.94 20.32 15.66
CA PHE A 312 -30.08 20.42 14.49
C PHE A 312 -30.38 21.66 13.61
N THR A 313 -31.20 22.61 14.09
CA THR A 313 -31.58 23.83 13.32
C THR A 313 -30.36 24.59 12.80
N ALA A 314 -29.29 24.68 13.61
CA ALA A 314 -28.06 25.37 13.24
C ALA A 314 -27.25 24.70 12.11
N LEU A 315 -27.51 23.42 11.77
CA LEU A 315 -26.86 22.73 10.65
C LEU A 315 -27.47 23.10 9.28
N GLY A 316 -28.69 23.63 9.27
CA GLY A 316 -29.49 23.75 8.06
C GLY A 316 -29.94 22.38 7.49
N PRO A 317 -30.81 22.39 6.48
CA PRO A 317 -31.39 21.17 5.90
C PRO A 317 -30.35 20.35 5.13
N GLN A 318 -30.28 19.05 5.42
CA GLN A 318 -29.41 18.07 4.74
C GLN A 318 -30.26 17.04 3.98
N ARG A 319 -29.91 16.80 2.73
CA ARG A 319 -30.54 15.82 1.82
C ARG A 319 -29.58 14.68 1.51
N ASN A 320 -30.11 13.58 0.96
CA ASN A 320 -29.28 12.46 0.50
C ASN A 320 -28.21 12.92 -0.52
N VAL A 321 -28.55 13.84 -1.44
CA VAL A 321 -27.64 14.41 -2.44
C VAL A 321 -26.43 15.13 -1.83
N ASP A 322 -26.60 15.79 -0.69
CA ASP A 322 -25.54 16.56 -0.02
C ASP A 322 -24.44 15.66 0.57
N THR A 323 -24.68 14.34 0.61
CA THR A 323 -23.72 13.34 1.11
C THR A 323 -22.98 12.57 0.01
N LEU A 324 -23.37 12.74 -1.26
CA LEU A 324 -22.79 11.94 -2.35
C LEU A 324 -21.31 12.26 -2.55
N ASP A 325 -20.92 13.52 -2.41
CA ASP A 325 -19.52 13.92 -2.32
C ASP A 325 -19.07 13.92 -0.85
N HIS A 326 -18.49 12.81 -0.40
CA HIS A 326 -17.90 12.70 0.94
C HIS A 326 -16.73 13.68 1.14
N ARG A 327 -16.05 14.11 0.07
CA ARG A 327 -14.91 15.02 0.17
C ARG A 327 -15.37 16.44 0.50
N ALA A 328 -16.52 16.85 -0.03
CA ALA A 328 -17.21 18.08 0.38
C ALA A 328 -17.59 18.11 1.88
N LEU A 329 -17.71 16.94 2.53
CA LEU A 329 -17.99 16.83 3.97
C LEU A 329 -16.75 16.99 4.87
N GLY A 330 -15.54 16.85 4.31
CA GLY A 330 -14.26 17.11 5.00
C GLY A 330 -13.44 15.89 5.40
N TYR A 331 -13.74 14.68 4.91
CA TYR A 331 -12.93 13.47 5.13
C TYR A 331 -12.66 12.65 3.84
N THR A 332 -11.60 11.83 3.84
CA THR A 332 -11.28 10.84 2.78
C THR A 332 -10.80 9.52 3.41
N TYR A 333 -10.48 8.53 2.59
CA TYR A 333 -9.98 7.21 2.97
C TYR A 333 -8.52 7.00 2.51
N ASP A 334 -7.72 6.32 3.32
CA ASP A 334 -6.34 5.93 3.00
C ASP A 334 -6.24 5.00 1.76
N THR A 335 -7.29 4.22 1.46
CA THR A 335 -7.35 3.33 0.29
C THR A 335 -7.81 4.00 -1.00
N MET A 336 -7.77 5.34 -1.14
CA MET A 336 -8.19 6.06 -2.36
C MET A 336 -7.09 7.00 -2.93
N PRO A 337 -5.85 6.53 -3.16
CA PRO A 337 -4.76 7.39 -3.63
C PRO A 337 -4.94 7.85 -5.09
N ILE A 338 -4.50 9.07 -5.36
CA ILE A 338 -4.39 9.66 -6.70
C ILE A 338 -2.90 9.74 -7.07
N VAL A 339 -2.53 9.19 -8.22
CA VAL A 339 -1.15 9.18 -8.74
C VAL A 339 -1.09 9.77 -10.14
N GLY A 340 -0.41 10.91 -10.28
CA GLY A 340 -0.01 11.47 -11.57
C GLY A 340 1.32 10.90 -12.04
N ILE A 341 1.45 10.69 -13.35
CA ILE A 341 2.70 10.33 -14.03
C ILE A 341 3.01 11.38 -15.08
N GLU A 342 4.12 12.09 -14.89
CA GLU A 342 4.68 13.03 -15.86
C GLU A 342 6.02 12.48 -16.36
N LEU A 343 6.28 12.61 -17.66
CA LEU A 343 7.59 12.37 -18.24
C LEU A 343 8.15 13.70 -18.72
N ASP A 344 9.47 13.80 -18.81
CA ASP A 344 10.12 14.98 -19.39
C ASP A 344 9.74 15.16 -20.88
N ARG A 345 9.61 16.45 -21.24
CA ARG A 345 9.11 16.96 -22.51
C ARG A 345 10.24 17.33 -23.47
N SER A 346 11.48 17.13 -23.03
CA SER A 346 12.72 17.38 -23.75
C SER A 346 12.89 16.47 -24.98
N GLY A 347 13.63 16.98 -25.98
CA GLY A 347 13.98 16.20 -27.17
C GLY A 347 15.06 15.15 -26.91
N SER A 348 15.75 15.21 -25.78
CA SER A 348 16.80 14.27 -25.39
C SER A 348 16.25 12.89 -24.98
N MET A 349 14.94 12.77 -24.73
CA MET A 349 14.26 11.47 -24.66
C MET A 349 14.23 10.70 -26.00
N ALA A 350 14.54 11.36 -27.12
CA ALA A 350 14.82 10.70 -28.40
C ALA A 350 16.25 10.11 -28.49
N GLY A 351 17.10 10.36 -27.49
CA GLY A 351 18.40 9.71 -27.37
C GLY A 351 18.25 8.19 -27.29
N VAL A 352 19.15 7.49 -27.98
CA VAL A 352 19.26 6.03 -27.90
C VAL A 352 19.76 5.67 -26.51
N THR A 353 19.06 4.77 -25.84
CA THR A 353 19.66 4.03 -24.73
C THR A 353 20.49 2.95 -25.37
N PRO A 354 21.82 2.91 -25.19
CA PRO A 354 22.54 1.72 -25.60
C PRO A 354 21.93 0.58 -24.77
N ASP A 355 21.40 -0.42 -25.46
CA ASP A 355 20.48 -1.39 -24.87
C ASP A 355 21.21 -2.71 -24.64
N PRO A 356 21.50 -3.08 -23.38
CA PRO A 356 22.12 -4.36 -23.05
C PRO A 356 21.09 -5.49 -22.87
N MET A 357 19.80 -5.25 -23.07
CA MET A 357 18.71 -6.13 -22.58
C MET A 357 18.25 -7.18 -23.57
N THR A 358 18.81 -7.22 -24.79
CA THR A 358 18.60 -8.33 -25.70
C THR A 358 19.92 -8.75 -26.34
N THR A 359 20.10 -10.05 -26.54
CA THR A 359 21.18 -10.57 -27.42
C THR A 359 20.75 -10.59 -28.89
N SER A 360 19.64 -9.93 -29.23
CA SER A 360 18.80 -10.25 -30.40
C SER A 360 17.97 -9.09 -30.98
N ALA A 361 17.77 -7.97 -30.28
CA ALA A 361 16.95 -6.83 -30.73
C ALA A 361 17.78 -5.52 -30.83
N PRO A 362 17.36 -4.54 -31.66
CA PRO A 362 18.10 -3.29 -31.84
C PRO A 362 17.90 -2.31 -30.66
N PRO A 363 18.87 -1.43 -30.39
CA PRO A 363 18.76 -0.42 -29.32
C PRO A 363 17.50 0.44 -29.40
N VAL A 364 16.82 0.60 -28.27
CA VAL A 364 15.64 1.44 -28.12
C VAL A 364 16.00 2.88 -27.68
N THR A 365 15.03 3.80 -27.74
CA THR A 365 15.20 5.17 -27.22
C THR A 365 14.76 5.27 -25.75
N LYS A 366 15.24 6.29 -25.03
CA LYS A 366 14.81 6.59 -23.65
C LYS A 366 13.27 6.66 -23.56
N TRP A 367 12.64 7.23 -24.59
CA TRP A 367 11.19 7.27 -24.78
C TRP A 367 10.52 5.89 -24.75
N VAL A 368 11.01 4.91 -25.52
CA VAL A 368 10.41 3.56 -25.56
C VAL A 368 10.53 2.84 -24.22
N ALA A 369 11.67 2.96 -23.55
CA ALA A 369 11.87 2.41 -22.20
C ALA A 369 10.91 3.05 -21.18
N ALA A 370 10.73 4.38 -21.24
CA ALA A 370 9.78 5.10 -20.41
C ALA A 370 8.33 4.66 -20.63
N THR A 371 7.87 4.54 -21.88
CA THR A 371 6.49 4.14 -22.19
C THR A 371 6.17 2.72 -21.70
N ARG A 372 7.13 1.79 -21.80
CA ARG A 372 6.95 0.42 -21.30
C ARG A 372 6.89 0.37 -19.76
N GLY A 373 7.69 1.17 -19.05
CA GLY A 373 7.58 1.31 -17.59
C GLY A 373 6.23 1.87 -17.12
N VAL A 374 5.69 2.86 -17.85
CA VAL A 374 4.33 3.37 -17.59
C VAL A 374 3.25 2.33 -17.88
N SER A 375 3.43 1.52 -18.93
CA SER A 375 2.53 0.40 -19.27
C SER A 375 2.47 -0.62 -18.12
N ALA A 376 3.61 -0.98 -17.53
CA ALA A 376 3.70 -1.86 -16.37
C ALA A 376 3.08 -1.25 -15.10
N PHE A 377 3.29 0.05 -14.84
CA PHE A 377 2.63 0.78 -13.74
C PHE A 377 1.10 0.74 -13.82
N LEU A 378 0.55 0.93 -15.02
CA LEU A 378 -0.91 0.90 -15.22
C LEU A 378 -1.47 -0.49 -14.94
N GLN A 379 -0.76 -1.55 -15.34
CA GLN A 379 -1.10 -2.91 -14.96
C GLN A 379 -1.07 -3.12 -13.43
N ASP A 380 -0.10 -2.54 -12.71
CA ASP A 380 -0.06 -2.60 -11.25
C ASP A 380 -1.27 -1.90 -10.61
N CYS A 381 -1.65 -0.74 -11.13
CA CYS A 381 -2.84 0.00 -10.68
C CYS A 381 -4.14 -0.77 -10.97
N GLU A 382 -4.24 -1.43 -12.13
CA GLU A 382 -5.38 -2.28 -12.49
C GLU A 382 -5.51 -3.47 -11.54
N VAL A 383 -4.42 -4.20 -11.27
CA VAL A 383 -4.44 -5.33 -10.32
C VAL A 383 -4.75 -4.86 -8.90
N ALA A 384 -4.20 -3.72 -8.46
CA ALA A 384 -4.52 -3.13 -7.16
C ALA A 384 -6.01 -2.78 -7.03
N ARG A 385 -6.60 -2.12 -8.04
CA ARG A 385 -8.04 -1.81 -8.07
C ARG A 385 -8.89 -3.08 -8.11
N ASP A 386 -8.60 -4.00 -9.02
CA ASP A 386 -9.42 -5.19 -9.28
C ASP A 386 -9.35 -6.20 -8.11
N SER A 387 -8.31 -6.11 -7.26
CA SER A 387 -8.23 -6.83 -5.98
C SER A 387 -9.14 -6.27 -4.89
N GLY A 388 -9.52 -4.98 -4.96
CA GLY A 388 -10.28 -4.29 -3.91
C GLY A 388 -9.45 -3.77 -2.73
N VAL A 389 -8.16 -4.09 -2.63
CA VAL A 389 -7.28 -3.62 -1.53
C VAL A 389 -7.15 -2.10 -1.52
N ALA A 390 -6.90 -1.51 -2.70
CA ALA A 390 -6.68 -0.08 -2.86
C ALA A 390 -7.27 0.43 -4.17
N TYR A 391 -7.99 1.55 -4.09
CA TYR A 391 -8.61 2.23 -5.23
C TYR A 391 -7.66 3.29 -5.77
N VAL A 392 -6.72 2.86 -6.63
CA VAL A 392 -5.77 3.76 -7.28
C VAL A 392 -6.44 4.49 -8.44
N THR A 393 -6.40 5.82 -8.41
CA THR A 393 -6.69 6.65 -9.58
C THR A 393 -5.37 7.08 -10.21
N ALA A 394 -5.07 6.62 -11.42
CA ALA A 394 -3.85 6.93 -12.15
C ALA A 394 -4.11 7.83 -13.36
N GLY A 395 -3.25 8.82 -13.59
CA GLY A 395 -3.30 9.71 -14.76
C GLY A 395 -1.92 9.91 -15.39
N VAL A 396 -1.84 9.83 -16.73
CA VAL A 396 -0.61 10.01 -17.52
C VAL A 396 -0.76 11.13 -18.55
N ARG A 397 0.19 12.06 -18.61
CA ARG A 397 0.22 13.10 -19.65
C ARG A 397 1.21 12.78 -20.77
N THR A 398 0.84 13.11 -22.00
CA THR A 398 1.62 12.86 -23.23
C THR A 398 1.76 14.12 -24.10
N PHE A 399 2.62 14.09 -25.12
CA PHE A 399 3.20 15.29 -25.75
C PHE A 399 3.37 15.11 -27.28
N ARG A 400 3.33 16.15 -28.13
CA ARG A 400 2.75 17.51 -27.96
C ARG A 400 2.43 18.17 -29.32
N SER A 401 1.15 18.36 -29.68
CA SER A 401 0.71 19.45 -30.59
C SER A 401 -0.82 19.58 -30.59
N LEU A 402 -1.43 20.51 -29.85
CA LEU A 402 -1.64 21.95 -30.13
C LEU A 402 -2.78 22.30 -31.11
N ALA A 403 -3.56 23.32 -30.74
CA ALA A 403 -4.62 24.00 -31.49
C ALA A 403 -5.68 23.08 -32.15
N GLY A 404 -6.64 22.64 -31.34
CA GLY A 404 -7.70 21.72 -31.78
C GLY A 404 -8.06 20.64 -30.77
N ASN A 405 -7.66 20.77 -29.50
CA ASN A 405 -8.07 19.88 -28.42
C ASN A 405 -9.57 20.05 -28.14
N ALA A 406 -10.40 19.39 -28.94
CA ALA A 406 -11.80 19.13 -28.61
C ALA A 406 -11.83 18.06 -27.51
N PHE A 407 -11.76 18.51 -26.26
CA PHE A 407 -12.04 17.68 -25.09
C PHE A 407 -13.57 17.61 -24.93
N GLU A 408 -14.17 16.45 -25.20
CA GLU A 408 -15.57 16.18 -24.85
C GLU A 408 -15.68 15.92 -23.33
N PRO A 409 -16.68 16.50 -22.62
CA PRO A 409 -16.85 16.28 -21.19
C PRO A 409 -17.15 14.81 -20.86
N VAL A 410 -16.43 14.23 -19.90
CA VAL A 410 -16.67 12.84 -19.43
C VAL A 410 -18.05 12.69 -18.80
N PHE A 411 -18.54 13.75 -18.14
CA PHE A 411 -19.93 13.87 -17.70
C PHE A 411 -20.44 15.30 -17.87
N ALA A 412 -21.66 15.45 -18.37
CA ALA A 412 -22.45 16.66 -18.17
C ALA A 412 -23.16 16.57 -16.80
N PRO A 413 -22.98 17.51 -15.85
CA PRO A 413 -22.03 18.62 -15.82
C PRO A 413 -21.26 18.75 -14.49
N ALA A 414 -19.98 18.33 -14.45
CA ALA A 414 -18.99 18.82 -13.48
C ALA A 414 -17.57 18.70 -14.08
N PRO A 415 -16.67 19.70 -13.92
CA PRO A 415 -15.71 20.04 -14.98
C PRO A 415 -14.34 19.34 -14.86
N TYR A 416 -14.30 18.06 -14.50
CA TYR A 416 -13.26 17.66 -13.56
C TYR A 416 -12.74 16.19 -13.70
N GLY A 417 -11.57 16.00 -14.36
CA GLY A 417 -10.74 14.77 -14.38
C GLY A 417 -9.91 14.54 -15.67
N LEU A 418 -8.60 14.24 -15.55
CA LEU A 418 -7.73 13.77 -16.64
C LEU A 418 -7.16 12.40 -16.22
N VAL A 419 -7.20 11.35 -17.03
CA VAL A 419 -7.02 11.34 -18.49
C VAL A 419 -8.26 10.89 -19.29
N LYS A 420 -8.55 11.67 -20.33
CA LYS A 420 -9.22 11.34 -21.62
C LYS A 420 -9.91 9.95 -21.74
N GLY A 421 -11.23 9.94 -21.56
CA GLY A 421 -12.09 9.32 -22.58
C GLY A 421 -12.91 8.07 -22.26
N GLY A 422 -13.28 7.83 -21.00
CA GLY A 422 -14.39 6.91 -20.65
C GLY A 422 -13.98 5.49 -20.30
N THR A 423 -14.54 4.99 -19.18
CA THR A 423 -14.13 3.74 -18.48
C THR A 423 -12.66 3.76 -18.03
N PRO A 424 -12.22 2.81 -17.17
CA PRO A 424 -10.82 2.67 -16.80
C PRO A 424 -9.87 2.67 -17.99
N ILE A 425 -8.79 3.46 -17.91
CA ILE A 425 -7.67 3.30 -18.84
C ILE A 425 -6.97 2.00 -18.49
N SER A 426 -7.28 0.97 -19.26
CA SER A 426 -6.47 -0.24 -19.29
C SER A 426 -5.15 0.03 -20.00
N ARG A 427 -4.09 -0.69 -19.60
CA ARG A 427 -2.80 -0.80 -20.27
C ARG A 427 -2.95 -0.85 -21.80
N SER A 428 -3.83 -1.73 -22.29
CA SER A 428 -4.11 -1.89 -23.73
C SER A 428 -4.55 -0.60 -24.45
N THR A 429 -5.26 0.29 -23.75
CA THR A 429 -5.75 1.57 -24.28
C THR A 429 -4.65 2.63 -24.29
N PHE A 430 -3.78 2.62 -23.28
CA PHE A 430 -2.58 3.47 -23.25
C PHE A 430 -1.59 3.08 -24.36
N ASP A 431 -1.23 1.80 -24.45
CA ASP A 431 -0.27 1.26 -25.43
C ASP A 431 -0.69 1.59 -26.87
N ALA A 432 -1.98 1.39 -27.19
CA ALA A 432 -2.54 1.70 -28.50
C ALA A 432 -2.47 3.20 -28.85
N GLN A 433 -2.68 4.11 -27.89
CA GLN A 433 -2.64 5.55 -28.12
C GLN A 433 -1.22 6.12 -28.15
N VAL A 434 -0.31 5.63 -27.31
CA VAL A 434 1.04 6.18 -27.15
C VAL A 434 1.97 5.77 -28.30
N SER A 435 1.72 4.62 -28.94
CA SER A 435 2.50 4.11 -30.09
C SER A 435 2.56 5.05 -31.31
N LEU A 436 1.70 6.07 -31.36
CA LEU A 436 1.60 7.06 -32.43
C LEU A 436 2.24 8.42 -32.07
N LEU A 437 2.88 8.54 -30.90
CA LEU A 437 3.44 9.78 -30.37
C LEU A 437 4.98 9.77 -30.36
N SER A 438 5.57 10.98 -30.39
CA SER A 438 7.02 11.20 -30.37
C SER A 438 7.40 12.28 -29.36
N PRO A 439 8.62 12.24 -28.79
CA PRO A 439 9.12 13.29 -27.88
C PRO A 439 9.02 14.70 -28.45
N GLY A 440 8.74 15.66 -27.57
CA GLY A 440 8.64 17.08 -27.89
C GLY A 440 10.00 17.79 -27.94
N GLY A 441 9.95 19.13 -28.05
CA GLY A 441 11.14 19.98 -27.94
C GLY A 441 10.84 21.23 -27.11
N GLY A 442 11.68 21.49 -26.11
CA GLY A 442 11.61 22.63 -25.18
C GLY A 442 11.96 22.21 -23.76
N THR A 443 12.43 23.17 -22.95
CA THR A 443 12.59 23.07 -21.49
C THR A 443 12.11 24.40 -20.89
N PRO A 444 11.28 24.37 -19.83
CA PRO A 444 11.81 24.23 -18.48
C PRO A 444 11.11 23.13 -17.65
N LEU A 445 11.90 22.40 -16.87
CA LEU A 445 11.45 21.31 -15.99
C LEU A 445 10.39 21.76 -14.96
N ALA A 446 10.48 23.02 -14.51
CA ALA A 446 9.48 23.68 -13.67
C ALA A 446 8.08 23.70 -14.31
N ASP A 447 7.97 24.03 -15.60
CA ASP A 447 6.68 24.03 -16.29
C ASP A 447 6.11 22.62 -16.34
N ALA A 448 6.92 21.60 -16.63
CA ALA A 448 6.46 20.20 -16.64
C ALA A 448 5.95 19.75 -15.25
N LEU A 449 6.66 20.10 -14.18
CA LEU A 449 6.24 19.81 -12.81
C LEU A 449 4.93 20.52 -12.42
N THR A 450 4.83 21.84 -12.67
CA THR A 450 3.61 22.62 -12.38
C THR A 450 2.42 22.15 -13.20
N ASP A 451 2.63 21.86 -14.48
CA ASP A 451 1.58 21.51 -15.44
C ASP A 451 1.12 20.05 -15.22
N GLY A 452 2.04 19.11 -14.97
CA GLY A 452 1.74 17.76 -14.53
C GLY A 452 1.01 17.73 -13.17
N SER A 453 1.44 18.56 -12.22
CA SER A 453 0.71 18.74 -10.97
C SER A 453 -0.69 19.30 -11.21
N ALA A 454 -0.85 20.42 -11.91
CA ALA A 454 -2.14 21.07 -12.15
C ALA A 454 -3.16 20.18 -12.90
N GLU A 455 -2.70 19.34 -13.83
CA GLU A 455 -3.58 18.53 -14.68
C GLU A 455 -3.73 17.06 -14.25
N LEU A 456 -2.74 16.42 -13.61
CA LEU A 456 -2.81 15.01 -13.21
C LEU A 456 -3.00 14.80 -11.70
N VAL A 457 -2.47 15.72 -10.89
CA VAL A 457 -2.44 15.57 -9.41
C VAL A 457 -3.44 16.48 -8.70
N GLU A 458 -3.60 17.72 -9.16
CA GLU A 458 -4.64 18.68 -8.76
C GLU A 458 -5.94 18.66 -9.60
N PRO A 459 -6.20 17.76 -10.58
CA PRO A 459 -7.57 17.52 -10.94
C PRO A 459 -8.23 16.87 -9.69
N PRO A 460 -9.55 16.97 -9.52
CA PRO A 460 -10.30 18.07 -10.07
C PRO A 460 -11.41 18.58 -9.13
N ALA A 461 -12.08 17.67 -8.41
CA ALA A 461 -12.68 17.99 -7.13
C ALA A 461 -11.68 18.79 -6.28
N PRO A 462 -12.12 19.85 -5.58
CA PRO A 462 -11.23 20.70 -4.81
C PRO A 462 -10.29 19.86 -3.96
N ARG A 463 -8.99 20.17 -4.01
CA ARG A 463 -8.06 19.60 -3.05
C ARG A 463 -8.57 19.91 -1.65
N VAL A 464 -8.70 18.87 -0.83
CA VAL A 464 -9.09 19.06 0.56
C VAL A 464 -7.89 18.71 1.42
N ALA A 465 -7.66 19.51 2.46
CA ALA A 465 -6.38 19.49 3.20
C ALA A 465 -6.00 18.06 3.67
N ASP A 466 -4.71 17.79 3.81
CA ASP A 466 -4.17 16.51 4.29
C ASP A 466 -4.43 15.29 3.37
N GLU A 467 -5.14 15.43 2.23
CA GLU A 467 -5.14 14.44 1.15
C GLU A 467 -3.76 14.39 0.49
N ARG A 468 -3.01 13.32 0.77
CA ARG A 468 -1.75 13.01 0.08
C ARG A 468 -2.01 12.51 -1.32
N ARG A 469 -1.54 13.26 -2.31
CA ARG A 469 -1.53 12.88 -3.72
C ARG A 469 -0.09 12.58 -4.14
N TYR A 470 0.10 11.84 -5.21
CA TYR A 470 1.44 11.38 -5.63
C TYR A 470 1.74 11.82 -7.06
N LEU A 471 2.99 12.21 -7.33
CA LEU A 471 3.47 12.57 -8.66
C LEU A 471 4.77 11.85 -8.97
N SER A 472 4.76 10.93 -9.92
CA SER A 472 5.98 10.27 -10.42
C SER A 472 6.48 10.99 -11.66
N LEU A 473 7.62 11.66 -11.55
CA LEU A 473 8.27 12.41 -12.62
C LEU A 473 9.53 11.67 -13.11
N LEU A 474 9.52 11.24 -14.37
CA LEU A 474 10.70 10.67 -15.04
C LEU A 474 11.34 11.71 -15.97
N THR A 475 12.60 12.06 -15.73
CA THR A 475 13.38 12.99 -16.56
C THR A 475 14.62 12.33 -17.15
N ASP A 476 15.14 12.89 -18.24
CA ASP A 476 16.30 12.37 -18.94
C ASP A 476 17.62 12.53 -18.16
N GLY A 477 17.60 13.30 -17.06
CA GLY A 477 18.66 13.45 -16.05
C GLY A 477 19.88 14.26 -16.48
N MET A 478 20.05 14.51 -17.77
CA MET A 478 21.34 14.84 -18.40
C MET A 478 21.33 16.25 -19.02
N LEU A 479 21.87 17.23 -18.28
CA LEU A 479 22.24 18.56 -18.80
C LEU A 479 21.09 19.39 -19.42
N THR A 480 19.98 19.60 -18.68
CA THR A 480 19.10 20.74 -18.99
C THR A 480 19.65 22.02 -18.33
N SER A 481 19.91 23.04 -19.14
CA SER A 481 20.75 24.18 -18.79
C SER A 481 20.16 25.11 -17.70
N GLY A 482 20.72 25.05 -16.49
CA GLY A 482 20.53 26.02 -15.40
C GLY A 482 19.15 25.95 -14.74
N SER A 483 19.08 25.37 -13.53
CA SER A 483 17.84 24.98 -12.83
C SER A 483 16.70 26.02 -12.96
N PRO A 484 15.66 25.73 -13.76
CA PRO A 484 14.47 26.57 -13.84
C PRO A 484 13.61 26.48 -12.57
N LEU A 485 13.88 25.53 -11.67
CA LEU A 485 13.08 25.23 -10.49
C LEU A 485 13.07 26.37 -9.46
N ALA A 486 14.01 27.32 -9.55
CA ALA A 486 13.96 28.58 -8.80
C ALA A 486 12.71 29.44 -9.06
N SER A 487 11.94 29.17 -10.13
CA SER A 487 10.63 29.79 -10.36
C SER A 487 9.52 29.21 -9.48
N ILE A 488 9.75 28.05 -8.85
CA ILE A 488 8.83 27.34 -7.96
C ILE A 488 9.45 27.30 -6.54
N PRO A 489 8.93 28.05 -5.57
CA PRO A 489 9.33 27.94 -4.18
C PRO A 489 9.16 26.51 -3.64
N ASP A 490 10.03 26.08 -2.74
CA ASP A 490 9.87 24.79 -2.06
C ASP A 490 8.54 24.73 -1.28
N GLY A 491 7.91 23.55 -1.24
CA GLY A 491 6.57 23.36 -0.71
C GLY A 491 5.42 23.97 -1.53
N SER A 492 5.65 24.49 -2.75
CA SER A 492 4.56 25.01 -3.61
C SER A 492 3.49 23.97 -3.98
N LEU A 493 3.82 22.68 -3.90
CA LEU A 493 2.93 21.54 -4.11
C LEU A 493 2.58 20.82 -2.79
N ALA A 494 2.60 21.52 -1.64
CA ALA A 494 2.30 20.96 -0.32
C ALA A 494 1.04 20.06 -0.32
N GLY A 495 1.15 18.88 0.29
CA GLY A 495 0.19 17.77 0.21
C GLY A 495 0.44 16.78 -0.94
N THR A 496 1.44 17.01 -1.79
CA THR A 496 1.78 16.14 -2.93
C THR A 496 3.16 15.52 -2.70
N VAL A 497 3.23 14.21 -2.56
CA VAL A 497 4.50 13.48 -2.52
C VAL A 497 5.02 13.35 -3.96
N VAL A 498 6.12 14.04 -4.24
CA VAL A 498 6.79 13.97 -5.55
C VAL A 498 7.86 12.89 -5.49
N PHE A 499 7.84 11.98 -6.47
CA PHE A 499 8.90 11.03 -6.79
C PHE A 499 9.62 11.51 -8.05
N ALA A 500 10.95 11.53 -8.05
CA ALA A 500 11.76 12.00 -9.17
C ALA A 500 12.77 10.92 -9.59
N MET A 501 12.79 10.59 -10.89
CA MET A 501 13.74 9.65 -11.47
C MET A 501 14.53 10.29 -12.62
N GLY A 502 15.85 10.17 -12.58
CA GLY A 502 16.73 10.52 -13.70
C GLY A 502 17.11 9.31 -14.55
N PHE A 503 17.10 9.47 -15.87
CA PHE A 503 17.58 8.44 -16.79
C PHE A 503 19.11 8.50 -16.95
N GLY A 504 19.82 7.42 -16.63
CA GLY A 504 21.26 7.29 -16.84
C GLY A 504 21.94 6.50 -15.73
N THR A 505 23.27 6.39 -15.83
CA THR A 505 24.08 5.84 -14.73
C THR A 505 24.08 6.79 -13.54
N GLY A 506 24.55 6.34 -12.38
CA GLY A 506 24.74 7.20 -11.20
C GLY A 506 25.76 8.34 -11.37
N LEU A 507 26.41 8.46 -12.54
CA LEU A 507 27.28 9.59 -12.89
C LEU A 507 26.66 10.52 -13.95
N ASP A 508 25.63 10.08 -14.67
CA ASP A 508 24.96 10.86 -15.72
C ASP A 508 23.81 11.73 -15.18
N VAL A 509 23.31 11.41 -13.97
CA VAL A 509 22.11 11.98 -13.38
C VAL A 509 22.44 13.14 -12.43
N ASP A 510 21.78 14.28 -12.65
CA ASP A 510 21.83 15.43 -11.74
C ASP A 510 20.96 15.20 -10.49
N TYR A 511 21.49 14.48 -9.50
CA TYR A 511 20.85 14.24 -8.20
C TYR A 511 20.44 15.52 -7.45
N PRO A 512 21.25 16.61 -7.43
CA PRO A 512 20.80 17.90 -6.91
C PRO A 512 19.50 18.41 -7.54
N THR A 513 19.37 18.36 -8.87
CA THR A 513 18.12 18.73 -9.56
C THR A 513 16.96 17.79 -9.23
N LEU A 514 17.19 16.47 -9.10
CA LEU A 514 16.15 15.53 -8.66
C LEU A 514 15.71 15.77 -7.21
N ALA A 515 16.63 16.15 -6.32
CA ALA A 515 16.30 16.53 -4.95
C ALA A 515 15.54 17.85 -4.89
N GLU A 516 15.89 18.84 -5.73
CA GLU A 516 15.14 20.09 -5.84
C GLU A 516 13.72 19.87 -6.40
N LEU A 517 13.50 18.85 -7.25
CA LEU A 517 12.15 18.46 -7.66
C LEU A 517 11.29 17.97 -6.48
N THR A 518 11.85 17.12 -5.62
CA THR A 518 11.09 16.53 -4.50
C THR A 518 10.80 17.55 -3.39
N THR A 519 11.66 18.55 -3.17
CA THR A 519 11.42 19.65 -2.21
C THR A 519 10.28 20.58 -2.61
N LYS A 520 9.77 20.53 -3.85
CA LYS A 520 8.57 21.29 -4.24
C LYS A 520 7.29 20.66 -3.65
N GLY A 521 7.31 19.38 -3.33
CA GLY A 521 6.22 18.64 -2.69
C GLY A 521 6.47 18.35 -1.21
N ASP A 522 5.71 17.38 -0.68
CA ASP A 522 5.87 16.85 0.67
C ASP A 522 7.05 15.88 0.76
N THR A 523 7.86 16.02 1.81
CA THR A 523 8.84 15.00 2.21
C THR A 523 8.13 13.79 2.82
N ALA A 524 8.45 12.60 2.31
CA ALA A 524 8.01 11.32 2.85
C ALA A 524 9.12 10.66 3.67
N GLY A 525 8.76 9.69 4.52
CA GLY A 525 9.71 8.92 5.34
C GLY A 525 10.45 7.80 4.59
N PHE A 526 10.60 7.93 3.28
CA PHE A 526 11.19 6.93 2.38
C PHE A 526 11.86 7.63 1.18
N ASP A 527 12.70 6.90 0.44
CA ASP A 527 13.41 7.43 -0.72
C ASP A 527 12.45 7.95 -1.80
N GLN A 528 12.64 9.20 -2.23
CA GLN A 528 11.86 9.89 -3.26
C GLN A 528 12.66 10.18 -4.54
N VAL A 529 13.98 9.98 -4.52
CA VAL A 529 14.91 10.27 -5.62
C VAL A 529 15.51 8.96 -6.13
N PHE A 530 15.40 8.74 -7.44
CA PHE A 530 15.80 7.51 -8.10
C PHE A 530 16.62 7.80 -9.36
N HIS A 531 17.35 6.79 -9.83
CA HIS A 531 17.98 6.81 -11.15
C HIS A 531 17.76 5.45 -11.81
N GLY A 532 17.94 5.40 -13.13
CA GLY A 532 17.91 4.12 -13.83
C GLY A 532 18.38 4.19 -15.26
N GLU A 533 19.05 3.12 -15.67
CA GLU A 533 19.74 2.98 -16.95
C GLU A 533 18.92 2.21 -17.97
N ASN A 534 17.81 1.59 -17.56
CA ASN A 534 17.15 0.53 -18.31
C ASN A 534 15.68 0.33 -17.94
N ALA A 535 14.99 -0.51 -18.73
CA ALA A 535 13.58 -0.89 -18.57
C ALA A 535 13.15 -1.24 -17.15
N GLY A 536 13.70 -2.33 -16.58
CA GLY A 536 13.26 -2.84 -15.29
C GLY A 536 13.55 -1.90 -14.12
N THR A 537 14.45 -0.92 -14.31
CA THR A 537 14.71 0.11 -13.29
C THR A 537 13.67 1.23 -13.30
N ILE A 538 13.15 1.56 -14.47
CA ILE A 538 12.01 2.46 -14.62
C ILE A 538 10.74 1.77 -14.09
N ASP A 539 10.56 0.49 -14.39
CA ASP A 539 9.50 -0.33 -13.80
C ASP A 539 9.62 -0.40 -12.26
N LYS A 540 10.82 -0.64 -11.71
CA LYS A 540 11.06 -0.64 -10.27
C LYS A 540 10.75 0.71 -9.62
N PHE A 541 11.10 1.84 -10.25
CA PHE A 541 10.73 3.18 -9.78
C PHE A 541 9.20 3.34 -9.69
N TYR A 542 8.49 2.91 -10.73
CA TYR A 542 7.04 2.99 -10.80
C TYR A 542 6.33 2.02 -9.85
N SER A 543 6.78 0.76 -9.76
CA SER A 543 6.28 -0.25 -8.82
C SER A 543 6.47 0.21 -7.37
N ASN A 544 7.63 0.83 -7.04
CA ASN A 544 7.83 1.48 -5.75
C ASN A 544 6.84 2.63 -5.55
N SER A 545 6.69 3.52 -6.53
CA SER A 545 5.81 4.69 -6.43
C SER A 545 4.34 4.30 -6.19
N VAL A 546 3.81 3.29 -6.89
CA VAL A 546 2.45 2.79 -6.61
C VAL A 546 2.36 2.09 -5.26
N ALA A 547 3.33 1.22 -4.92
CA ALA A 547 3.34 0.52 -3.62
C ALA A 547 3.31 1.52 -2.45
N ARG A 548 4.14 2.58 -2.50
CA ARG A 548 4.12 3.68 -1.52
C ARG A 548 2.78 4.39 -1.50
N ALA A 549 2.19 4.68 -2.66
CA ALA A 549 0.90 5.37 -2.76
C ALA A 549 -0.26 4.57 -2.12
N ILE A 550 -0.24 3.23 -2.20
CA ILE A 550 -1.23 2.34 -1.58
C ILE A 550 -0.88 1.90 -0.15
N GLY A 551 0.19 2.43 0.44
CA GLY A 551 0.59 2.14 1.83
C GLY A 551 1.30 0.80 2.04
N PHE A 552 1.95 0.27 1.00
CA PHE A 552 2.77 -0.94 1.06
C PHE A 552 4.26 -0.59 1.20
N THR A 553 5.01 -1.45 1.88
CA THR A 553 6.47 -1.34 2.06
C THR A 553 7.19 -2.50 1.38
N PRO A 554 8.35 -2.29 0.72
CA PRO A 554 9.12 -3.39 0.14
C PRO A 554 9.62 -4.32 1.25
N ILE A 555 9.30 -5.62 1.15
CA ILE A 555 9.78 -6.66 2.07
C ILE A 555 10.79 -7.61 1.41
N ILE A 556 10.77 -7.74 0.09
CA ILE A 556 11.74 -8.48 -0.73
C ILE A 556 11.96 -7.69 -2.02
N ASP A 557 13.22 -7.39 -2.37
CA ASP A 557 13.57 -6.61 -3.57
C ASP A 557 14.92 -7.04 -4.20
N PRO A 558 15.04 -8.29 -4.72
CA PRO A 558 16.19 -8.73 -5.50
C PRO A 558 16.06 -8.43 -7.01
N VAL A 559 17.22 -8.35 -7.67
CA VAL A 559 17.34 -8.48 -9.12
C VAL A 559 18.18 -9.71 -9.41
N LEU A 560 17.64 -10.61 -10.24
CA LEU A 560 18.18 -11.93 -10.50
C LEU A 560 18.69 -12.04 -11.94
N GLU A 561 19.74 -12.83 -12.14
CA GLU A 561 20.32 -13.12 -13.46
C GLU A 561 20.30 -14.64 -13.67
N LEU A 562 19.56 -15.10 -14.69
CA LEU A 562 19.34 -16.52 -15.02
C LEU A 562 19.71 -16.81 -16.48
N PHE A 563 20.40 -17.92 -16.73
CA PHE A 563 20.61 -18.47 -18.07
C PHE A 563 19.41 -19.30 -18.54
N GLU A 564 19.26 -19.52 -19.85
CA GLU A 564 18.17 -20.33 -20.43
C GLU A 564 18.19 -21.74 -19.81
N GLY A 565 17.08 -22.17 -19.20
CA GLY A 565 16.99 -23.42 -18.44
C GLY A 565 17.44 -23.31 -16.96
N GLU A 566 17.73 -22.12 -16.44
CA GLU A 566 17.91 -21.90 -14.99
C GLU A 566 16.60 -21.45 -14.31
N HIS A 567 16.48 -21.78 -13.03
CA HIS A 567 15.42 -21.31 -12.15
C HIS A 567 15.96 -21.06 -10.73
N SER A 568 15.25 -20.25 -9.95
CA SER A 568 15.53 -20.06 -8.53
C SER A 568 14.23 -20.04 -7.74
N HIS A 569 14.32 -20.54 -6.50
CA HIS A 569 13.23 -20.54 -5.53
C HIS A 569 13.64 -19.60 -4.38
N PHE A 570 12.97 -18.46 -4.26
CA PHE A 570 13.14 -17.59 -3.10
C PHE A 570 12.04 -17.85 -2.08
N THR A 571 12.41 -17.78 -0.80
CA THR A 571 11.49 -17.94 0.33
C THR A 571 11.48 -16.69 1.18
N PHE A 572 10.29 -16.32 1.66
CA PHE A 572 10.10 -15.20 2.57
C PHE A 572 9.03 -15.55 3.61
N ALA A 573 9.23 -15.15 4.85
CA ALA A 573 8.27 -15.41 5.91
C ALA A 573 7.28 -14.24 6.06
N VAL A 574 5.99 -14.60 6.05
CA VAL A 574 4.83 -13.73 6.26
C VAL A 574 4.30 -13.94 7.68
N THR A 575 3.94 -12.84 8.34
CA THR A 575 3.52 -12.77 9.74
C THR A 575 2.06 -12.32 9.86
N SER A 576 1.50 -12.34 11.08
CA SER A 576 0.20 -11.70 11.39
C SER A 576 0.23 -10.16 11.34
N ALA A 577 1.40 -9.56 11.10
CA ALA A 577 1.54 -8.14 10.81
C ALA A 577 1.27 -7.79 9.34
N ASP A 578 1.42 -8.75 8.42
CA ASP A 578 1.29 -8.57 6.98
C ASP A 578 -0.12 -9.01 6.51
N ASP A 579 -0.82 -8.19 5.72
CA ASP A 579 -2.24 -8.45 5.35
C ASP A 579 -2.50 -8.66 3.86
N ALA A 580 -1.73 -7.96 3.03
CA ALA A 580 -1.76 -8.10 1.60
C ALA A 580 -0.32 -8.04 1.06
N LEU A 581 -0.07 -8.78 -0.01
CA LEU A 581 1.19 -8.83 -0.74
C LEU A 581 0.95 -8.31 -2.15
N LEU A 582 1.71 -7.30 -2.58
CA LEU A 582 1.83 -6.92 -3.98
C LEU A 582 3.15 -7.50 -4.47
N LEU A 583 3.09 -8.48 -5.34
CA LEU A 583 4.25 -9.11 -5.96
C LEU A 583 4.34 -8.67 -7.42
N THR A 584 5.45 -8.03 -7.77
CA THR A 584 5.74 -7.63 -9.14
C THR A 584 7.02 -8.32 -9.61
N ALA A 585 7.01 -8.88 -10.82
CA ALA A 585 8.18 -9.51 -11.43
C ALA A 585 8.27 -9.11 -12.90
N GLN A 586 9.38 -8.52 -13.32
CA GLN A 586 9.59 -8.01 -14.67
C GLN A 586 10.95 -8.45 -15.21
N GLY A 587 10.93 -9.22 -16.30
CA GLY A 587 12.12 -9.41 -17.13
C GLY A 587 12.63 -8.05 -17.62
N MET A 588 13.94 -7.83 -17.59
CA MET A 588 14.54 -6.56 -18.05
C MET A 588 14.24 -6.32 -19.53
N ASP A 589 14.09 -7.38 -20.33
CA ASP A 589 13.30 -7.31 -21.56
C ASP A 589 11.81 -7.37 -21.24
N PHE A 590 11.11 -6.29 -21.57
CA PHE A 590 9.66 -6.14 -21.39
C PHE A 590 8.83 -7.03 -22.31
N ASP A 591 9.38 -7.54 -23.41
CA ASP A 591 8.61 -8.29 -24.42
C ASP A 591 8.88 -9.82 -24.36
N ASP A 592 9.70 -10.26 -23.39
CA ASP A 592 10.20 -11.64 -23.31
C ASP A 592 9.22 -12.60 -22.62
N GLU A 593 8.52 -13.42 -23.40
CA GLU A 593 7.57 -14.43 -22.89
C GLU A 593 8.22 -15.65 -22.20
N SER A 594 9.55 -15.76 -22.21
CA SER A 594 10.28 -16.94 -21.71
C SER A 594 10.33 -17.05 -20.18
N TRP A 595 9.91 -16.00 -19.46
CA TRP A 595 9.83 -15.99 -18.01
C TRP A 595 8.66 -16.83 -17.47
N SER A 596 8.98 -17.72 -16.54
CA SER A 596 8.06 -18.61 -15.84
C SER A 596 7.95 -18.26 -14.36
N TYR A 597 6.74 -18.13 -13.84
CA TYR A 597 6.47 -17.75 -12.45
C TYR A 597 5.52 -18.72 -11.74
N HIS A 598 5.84 -19.05 -10.49
CA HIS A 598 4.97 -19.81 -9.59
C HIS A 598 5.05 -19.24 -8.17
N VAL A 599 3.91 -19.11 -7.50
CA VAL A 599 3.80 -18.65 -6.09
C VAL A 599 3.10 -19.72 -5.28
N ILE A 600 3.71 -20.10 -4.16
CA ILE A 600 3.28 -21.21 -3.29
C ILE A 600 3.17 -20.68 -1.86
N GLY A 601 2.01 -20.89 -1.25
CA GLY A 601 1.73 -20.52 0.14
C GLY A 601 2.40 -21.45 1.15
N PRO A 602 2.37 -21.10 2.45
CA PRO A 602 3.02 -21.87 3.52
C PRO A 602 2.39 -23.24 3.79
N ASP A 603 1.19 -23.49 3.28
CA ASP A 603 0.53 -24.81 3.28
C ASP A 603 0.98 -25.72 2.11
N GLY A 604 1.90 -25.23 1.26
CA GLY A 604 2.33 -25.89 0.02
C GLY A 604 1.33 -25.74 -1.15
N GLY A 605 0.27 -24.95 -0.98
CA GLY A 605 -0.71 -24.68 -2.02
C GLY A 605 -0.20 -23.68 -3.05
N THR A 606 -0.27 -24.03 -4.34
CA THR A 606 -0.02 -23.07 -5.43
C THR A 606 -1.09 -21.97 -5.42
N ILE A 607 -0.67 -20.73 -5.21
CA ILE A 607 -1.49 -19.52 -5.27
C ILE A 607 -1.50 -18.95 -6.70
N TYR A 608 -0.37 -19.05 -7.41
CA TYR A 608 -0.24 -18.67 -8.83
C TYR A 608 0.72 -19.61 -9.56
N GLY A 609 0.47 -19.86 -10.85
CA GLY A 609 1.45 -20.50 -11.74
C GLY A 609 1.07 -20.37 -13.21
N ASP A 610 2.02 -20.09 -14.10
CA ASP A 610 1.72 -19.79 -15.51
C ASP A 610 0.98 -20.92 -16.27
N ALA A 611 1.23 -22.18 -15.90
CA ALA A 611 0.55 -23.33 -16.49
C ALA A 611 -0.88 -23.57 -15.94
N SER A 612 -1.33 -22.83 -14.93
CA SER A 612 -2.69 -22.98 -14.40
C SER A 612 -3.70 -22.22 -15.26
N HIS A 613 -4.26 -22.92 -16.26
CA HIS A 613 -5.58 -22.55 -16.77
C HIS A 613 -6.56 -22.43 -15.60
N ARG A 614 -7.36 -21.35 -15.58
CA ARG A 614 -8.42 -21.08 -14.60
C ARG A 614 -9.22 -22.34 -14.26
N HIS A 615 -8.91 -22.98 -13.13
CA HIS A 615 -9.65 -24.12 -12.63
C HIS A 615 -9.81 -24.05 -11.12
N HIS A 616 -11.07 -23.93 -10.70
CA HIS A 616 -11.50 -24.27 -9.35
C HIS A 616 -11.02 -25.68 -8.98
N GLY A 617 -10.50 -25.83 -7.76
CA GLY A 617 -10.46 -27.11 -7.05
C GLY A 617 -9.32 -28.07 -7.40
N GLY A 618 -8.14 -27.85 -6.83
CA GLY A 618 -7.12 -28.88 -6.59
C GLY A 618 -7.23 -29.40 -5.15
N THR A 619 -7.51 -30.70 -4.97
CA THR A 619 -7.90 -31.29 -3.68
C THR A 619 -6.74 -31.45 -2.69
N GLY A 620 -6.87 -30.88 -1.49
CA GLY A 620 -5.99 -31.15 -0.35
C GLY A 620 -6.18 -30.13 0.77
N HIS A 621 -6.70 -30.59 1.92
CA HIS A 621 -6.99 -29.81 3.15
C HIS A 621 -8.02 -28.67 3.00
N GLY A 622 -9.21 -28.89 3.58
CA GLY A 622 -10.36 -28.00 3.46
C GLY A 622 -10.34 -26.87 4.49
N GLY A 623 -9.83 -25.71 4.09
CA GLY A 623 -10.00 -24.42 4.76
C GLY A 623 -10.00 -23.29 3.71
N PRO A 624 -10.37 -22.05 4.09
CA PRO A 624 -10.29 -20.91 3.19
C PRO A 624 -8.83 -20.64 2.77
N ARG A 625 -8.64 -20.20 1.52
CA ARG A 625 -7.33 -19.86 0.94
C ARG A 625 -7.23 -18.36 0.69
N PRO A 626 -6.01 -17.80 0.59
CA PRO A 626 -5.80 -16.41 0.19
C PRO A 626 -6.46 -16.09 -1.16
N ASP A 627 -7.12 -14.94 -1.30
CA ASP A 627 -7.61 -14.45 -2.59
C ASP A 627 -6.44 -13.84 -3.38
N ALA A 628 -6.44 -14.06 -4.69
CA ALA A 628 -5.32 -13.69 -5.56
C ALA A 628 -5.83 -13.13 -6.89
N VAL A 629 -5.46 -11.88 -7.19
CA VAL A 629 -5.73 -11.21 -8.46
C VAL A 629 -4.40 -11.00 -9.17
N ALA A 630 -4.32 -11.48 -10.42
CA ALA A 630 -3.08 -11.49 -11.20
C ALA A 630 -3.29 -10.97 -12.62
N ALA A 631 -2.31 -10.21 -13.11
CA ALA A 631 -2.16 -9.86 -14.52
C ALA A 631 -0.79 -10.34 -15.03
N ARG A 632 -0.79 -10.95 -16.22
CA ARG A 632 0.40 -11.47 -16.90
C ARG A 632 0.34 -11.04 -18.37
N SER A 633 1.39 -10.40 -18.85
CA SER A 633 1.77 -10.32 -20.27
C SER A 633 3.29 -10.26 -20.33
N ASP A 634 3.90 -10.83 -21.36
CA ASP A 634 5.25 -10.53 -21.87
C ASP A 634 6.28 -10.13 -20.78
N GLY A 635 7.00 -11.11 -20.22
CA GLY A 635 7.95 -10.90 -19.11
C GLY A 635 7.38 -10.46 -17.75
N ARG A 636 6.26 -9.74 -17.70
CA ARG A 636 5.63 -9.18 -16.48
C ARG A 636 4.63 -10.12 -15.82
N LEU A 637 4.79 -10.30 -14.52
CA LEU A 637 3.72 -10.71 -13.59
C LEU A 637 3.46 -9.57 -12.60
N THR A 638 2.19 -9.20 -12.44
CA THR A 638 1.71 -8.45 -11.28
C THR A 638 0.69 -9.33 -10.55
N LEU A 639 0.85 -9.53 -9.25
CA LEU A 639 0.00 -10.36 -8.41
C LEU A 639 -0.28 -9.64 -7.10
N MET A 640 -1.55 -9.32 -6.82
CA MET A 640 -2.01 -8.95 -5.48
C MET A 640 -2.57 -10.19 -4.79
N VAL A 641 -2.05 -10.53 -3.62
CA VAL A 641 -2.56 -11.59 -2.76
C VAL A 641 -3.07 -10.99 -1.45
N GLN A 642 -4.30 -11.33 -1.07
CA GLN A 642 -4.92 -10.90 0.18
C GLN A 642 -5.01 -12.09 1.12
N ARG A 643 -4.78 -11.86 2.41
CA ARG A 643 -5.04 -12.87 3.43
C ARG A 643 -6.47 -13.37 3.37
N ASP A 644 -7.44 -12.45 3.29
CA ASP A 644 -8.86 -12.78 3.34
C ASP A 644 -9.17 -13.67 4.59
N ASN A 645 -10.22 -14.48 4.54
CA ASN A 645 -10.53 -15.51 5.53
C ASN A 645 -9.50 -16.65 5.62
N ALA A 646 -8.33 -16.59 4.95
CA ALA A 646 -7.37 -17.69 4.97
C ALA A 646 -6.96 -18.06 6.40
N ALA A 647 -6.99 -19.37 6.67
CA ALA A 647 -6.54 -19.92 7.93
C ALA A 647 -5.09 -19.50 8.20
N ARG A 648 -4.70 -19.30 9.47
CA ARG A 648 -3.34 -18.86 9.84
C ARG A 648 -2.25 -19.73 9.19
N SER A 649 -2.47 -21.03 9.06
CA SER A 649 -1.56 -21.98 8.41
C SER A 649 -1.39 -21.82 6.89
N ALA A 650 -2.32 -21.13 6.21
CA ALA A 650 -2.27 -20.83 4.78
C ALA A 650 -1.76 -19.39 4.50
N TRP A 651 -1.46 -18.61 5.54
CA TRP A 651 -0.97 -17.23 5.42
C TRP A 651 0.33 -16.97 6.18
N VAL A 652 0.36 -17.27 7.48
CA VAL A 652 1.53 -17.06 8.34
C VAL A 652 2.48 -18.23 8.19
N GLY A 653 3.72 -17.93 7.81
CA GLY A 653 4.76 -18.92 7.56
C GLY A 653 5.60 -18.59 6.33
N THR A 654 6.36 -19.58 5.86
CA THR A 654 7.27 -19.44 4.73
C THR A 654 6.53 -19.55 3.41
N TRP A 655 6.39 -18.43 2.71
CA TRP A 655 5.99 -18.38 1.30
C TRP A 655 7.18 -18.72 0.42
N GLN A 656 6.90 -19.29 -0.76
CA GLN A 656 7.89 -19.57 -1.78
C GLN A 656 7.42 -19.02 -3.12
N VAL A 657 8.35 -18.42 -3.85
CA VAL A 657 8.15 -18.03 -5.25
C VAL A 657 9.28 -18.64 -6.06
N MET A 658 8.90 -19.30 -7.15
CA MET A 658 9.83 -19.80 -8.15
C MET A 658 9.75 -18.90 -9.38
N VAL A 659 10.93 -18.54 -9.87
CA VAL A 659 11.13 -17.87 -11.15
C VAL A 659 12.09 -18.71 -11.99
N GLY A 660 11.74 -18.94 -13.25
CA GLY A 660 12.55 -19.68 -14.20
C GLY A 660 12.61 -18.97 -15.54
N TYR A 661 13.74 -19.09 -16.22
CA TYR A 661 13.92 -18.58 -17.58
C TYR A 661 13.93 -19.79 -18.53
N ARG A 662 12.85 -19.99 -19.29
CA ARG A 662 12.55 -21.25 -20.00
C ARG A 662 13.51 -21.48 -21.18
N ASP A 663 13.92 -22.73 -21.35
CA ASP A 663 14.49 -23.26 -22.60
C ASP A 663 13.39 -24.01 -23.39
N ARG A 664 13.56 -24.16 -24.70
CA ARG A 664 12.63 -24.88 -25.60
C ARG A 664 12.73 -26.40 -25.48
N ASP A 665 13.85 -26.95 -25.02
CA ASP A 665 14.07 -28.39 -24.78
C ASP A 665 14.23 -28.70 -23.28
N MET A 666 13.12 -29.00 -22.58
CA MET A 666 13.04 -29.03 -21.11
C MET A 666 13.49 -30.34 -20.40
N ASP A 667 14.63 -30.92 -20.77
CA ASP A 667 15.09 -32.20 -20.17
C ASP A 667 15.94 -32.06 -18.88
N GLY A 668 16.13 -30.85 -18.34
CA GLY A 668 16.67 -30.67 -16.98
C GLY A 668 17.07 -29.23 -16.60
N MET A 669 16.15 -28.49 -15.96
CA MET A 669 16.47 -27.15 -15.46
C MET A 669 17.42 -27.17 -14.25
N VAL A 670 18.36 -26.22 -14.20
CA VAL A 670 19.32 -26.06 -13.09
C VAL A 670 18.76 -25.09 -12.05
N MET A 671 18.84 -25.44 -10.76
CA MET A 671 18.42 -24.58 -9.65
C MET A 671 19.60 -23.77 -9.09
N VAL A 672 19.42 -22.45 -8.99
CA VAL A 672 20.42 -21.50 -8.46
C VAL A 672 20.02 -21.05 -7.05
N GLY A 673 20.95 -21.12 -6.10
CA GLY A 673 20.73 -20.80 -4.69
C GLY A 673 20.60 -19.31 -4.40
N VAL A 674 19.76 -18.95 -3.42
CA VAL A 674 19.45 -17.55 -3.07
C VAL A 674 20.69 -16.80 -2.56
N GLY A 675 21.61 -17.45 -1.84
CA GLY A 675 22.83 -16.81 -1.31
C GLY A 675 23.73 -16.18 -2.37
N ASP A 676 23.67 -16.68 -3.61
CA ASP A 676 24.42 -16.17 -4.77
C ASP A 676 23.70 -15.03 -5.51
N LEU A 677 22.47 -14.72 -5.08
CA LEU A 677 21.50 -13.84 -5.73
C LEU A 677 21.01 -12.68 -4.84
N ILE A 678 21.36 -12.64 -3.54
CA ILE A 678 21.10 -11.49 -2.64
C ILE A 678 22.08 -10.35 -2.99
N LEU A 679 21.83 -9.71 -4.11
CA LEU A 679 22.64 -8.63 -4.66
C LEU A 679 21.75 -7.39 -4.82
N PRO A 680 22.15 -6.23 -4.28
CA PRO A 680 21.50 -4.98 -4.63
C PRO A 680 21.94 -4.56 -6.04
N VAL A 681 21.40 -5.21 -7.08
CA VAL A 681 21.54 -4.76 -8.48
C VAL A 681 20.34 -3.90 -8.86
N ALA A 682 20.06 -2.90 -8.03
CA ALA A 682 19.20 -1.79 -8.44
C ALA A 682 19.96 -1.03 -9.54
N ALA A 683 19.54 -1.24 -10.79
CA ALA A 683 20.05 -0.58 -11.98
C ALA A 683 21.47 -0.91 -12.44
N GLY A 684 21.61 -2.08 -13.06
CA GLY A 684 22.56 -2.25 -14.17
C GLY A 684 24.00 -2.42 -13.72
N PRO A 685 24.67 -3.53 -14.06
CA PRO A 685 25.84 -3.89 -13.30
C PRO A 685 27.09 -3.21 -13.83
N VAL A 686 27.97 -2.86 -12.89
CA VAL A 686 29.39 -3.11 -13.06
C VAL A 686 29.61 -4.61 -12.76
N ARG A 687 29.31 -5.45 -13.77
CA ARG A 687 29.61 -6.89 -13.83
C ARG A 687 30.04 -7.20 -15.26
N GLY A 688 31.35 -7.17 -15.47
CA GLY A 688 31.94 -7.46 -16.77
C GLY A 688 31.63 -6.39 -17.83
N PRO A 689 32.11 -6.59 -19.06
CA PRO A 689 32.15 -5.55 -20.08
C PRO A 689 30.79 -5.47 -20.80
N ARG A 690 29.80 -4.94 -20.09
CA ARG A 690 28.39 -4.86 -20.46
C ARG A 690 28.18 -4.11 -21.79
N TRP A 691 28.97 -3.07 -22.03
CA TRP A 691 28.98 -2.35 -23.30
C TRP A 691 29.83 -3.05 -24.35
N ALA A 692 30.99 -3.66 -24.01
CA ALA A 692 31.86 -4.30 -25.02
C ALA A 692 31.15 -5.40 -25.84
N ARG A 693 30.10 -6.00 -25.27
CA ARG A 693 29.15 -6.90 -25.98
C ARG A 693 28.53 -6.30 -27.25
N LEU A 694 28.50 -4.98 -27.41
CA LEU A 694 28.07 -4.28 -28.64
C LEU A 694 29.08 -4.44 -29.80
N LEU A 695 30.31 -4.88 -29.52
CA LEU A 695 31.44 -4.98 -30.46
C LEU A 695 32.05 -6.40 -30.56
N GLU A 696 31.72 -7.33 -29.66
CA GLU A 696 32.24 -8.71 -29.67
C GLU A 696 31.39 -9.68 -30.53
N GLU A 697 32.04 -10.60 -31.26
CA GLU A 697 31.39 -11.84 -31.70
C GLU A 697 31.25 -12.80 -30.51
N ARG A 698 30.06 -13.40 -30.35
CA ARG A 698 29.66 -14.21 -29.17
C ARG A 698 30.72 -15.24 -28.73
N ALA A 699 31.47 -14.91 -27.68
CA ALA A 699 32.42 -15.82 -27.04
C ALA A 699 31.74 -16.68 -25.96
N VAL A 700 32.19 -17.94 -25.84
CA VAL A 700 31.67 -18.90 -24.85
C VAL A 700 32.07 -18.48 -23.43
N VAL A 701 31.08 -18.17 -22.59
CA VAL A 701 31.31 -17.81 -21.18
C VAL A 701 31.38 -19.07 -20.31
N GLY A 702 32.44 -19.15 -19.49
CA GLY A 702 32.62 -20.25 -18.54
C GLY A 702 31.72 -20.15 -17.29
N THR A 703 31.37 -21.31 -16.75
CA THR A 703 30.52 -21.51 -15.55
C THR A 703 30.79 -20.56 -14.37
N ARG A 704 29.71 -20.11 -13.69
CA ARG A 704 29.70 -19.26 -12.48
C ARG A 704 30.86 -19.62 -11.52
N ARG A 705 31.84 -18.73 -11.38
CA ARG A 705 33.00 -18.91 -10.49
C ARG A 705 32.82 -18.10 -9.21
N ILE A 706 32.00 -18.62 -8.31
CA ILE A 706 31.66 -17.94 -7.05
C ILE A 706 32.80 -18.14 -6.04
N SER A 707 33.29 -17.04 -5.46
CA SER A 707 34.37 -17.07 -4.48
C SER A 707 33.92 -17.74 -3.18
N THR A 708 34.72 -18.70 -2.69
CA THR A 708 34.37 -19.59 -1.58
C THR A 708 34.83 -19.11 -0.20
N ASP A 709 35.65 -18.06 -0.12
CA ASP A 709 36.68 -18.03 0.92
C ASP A 709 36.28 -17.43 2.27
N ASP A 710 35.08 -16.83 2.43
CA ASP A 710 34.60 -16.41 3.77
C ASP A 710 33.07 -16.28 3.98
N LEU A 711 32.28 -17.21 3.44
CA LEU A 711 30.82 -17.31 3.74
C LEU A 711 30.56 -17.96 5.12
N ARG A 712 30.90 -17.27 6.22
CA ARG A 712 30.80 -17.78 7.61
C ARG A 712 29.41 -17.72 8.25
N ALA A 713 28.36 -17.48 7.47
CA ALA A 713 26.97 -17.55 7.92
C ALA A 713 26.26 -18.72 7.25
N ASN A 714 25.49 -19.51 8.01
CA ASN A 714 24.83 -20.75 7.58
C ASN A 714 23.67 -20.56 6.56
N LEU A 715 23.69 -19.47 5.78
CA LEU A 715 22.66 -19.06 4.82
C LEU A 715 23.09 -19.25 3.36
N ALA A 716 24.35 -19.57 3.08
CA ALA A 716 24.84 -19.88 1.74
C ALA A 716 25.06 -21.39 1.57
N VAL A 717 24.27 -22.02 0.70
CA VAL A 717 24.47 -23.39 0.24
C VAL A 717 25.14 -23.33 -1.14
N PRO A 718 26.35 -23.89 -1.34
CA PRO A 718 27.02 -23.88 -2.64
C PRO A 718 26.18 -24.57 -3.72
N THR A 719 26.02 -23.94 -4.89
CA THR A 719 25.34 -24.56 -6.04
C THR A 719 26.10 -25.80 -6.53
N LEU A 720 25.44 -26.96 -6.50
CA LEU A 720 26.01 -28.26 -6.88
C LEU A 720 25.90 -28.59 -8.38
N SER A 721 25.39 -27.67 -9.20
CA SER A 721 25.20 -27.88 -10.65
C SER A 721 25.45 -26.59 -11.42
N THR A 722 25.85 -26.72 -12.68
CA THR A 722 26.14 -25.62 -13.59
C THR A 722 25.45 -25.87 -14.92
N ASN A 723 24.69 -24.89 -15.41
CA ASN A 723 24.20 -24.91 -16.77
C ASN A 723 25.37 -24.77 -17.78
N ARG A 724 25.20 -25.34 -18.99
CA ARG A 724 26.07 -25.11 -20.15
C ARG A 724 25.27 -24.41 -21.26
N SER A 725 24.63 -23.29 -20.93
CA SER A 725 24.06 -22.42 -21.96
C SER A 725 25.19 -21.66 -22.65
N GLU A 726 25.18 -21.65 -23.98
CA GLU A 726 26.02 -20.79 -24.82
C GLU A 726 25.32 -19.43 -25.11
N GLY A 727 24.09 -19.25 -24.62
CA GLY A 727 23.36 -17.98 -24.62
C GLY A 727 23.79 -17.06 -23.46
N SER A 728 23.44 -15.79 -23.54
CA SER A 728 23.62 -14.87 -22.40
C SER A 728 22.47 -15.01 -21.40
N ALA A 729 22.76 -14.78 -20.13
CA ALA A 729 21.73 -14.68 -19.11
C ALA A 729 20.79 -13.49 -19.36
N CYS A 730 19.51 -13.68 -19.02
CA CYS A 730 18.53 -12.61 -18.92
C CYS A 730 18.35 -12.22 -17.45
N SER A 731 17.97 -10.98 -17.19
CA SER A 731 17.78 -10.45 -15.84
C SER A 731 16.30 -10.18 -15.55
N VAL A 732 15.88 -10.37 -14.30
CA VAL A 732 14.51 -10.12 -13.82
C VAL A 732 14.55 -9.34 -12.51
N VAL A 733 13.78 -8.26 -12.43
CA VAL A 733 13.49 -7.56 -11.17
C VAL A 733 12.32 -8.25 -10.50
N ILE A 734 12.42 -8.53 -9.20
CA ILE A 734 11.29 -9.06 -8.44
C ILE A 734 11.13 -8.26 -7.15
N ASN A 735 9.93 -7.74 -6.94
CA ASN A 735 9.55 -7.07 -5.71
C ASN A 735 8.43 -7.85 -5.03
N VAL A 736 8.50 -8.03 -3.72
CA VAL A 736 7.36 -8.32 -2.86
C VAL A 736 7.21 -7.16 -1.91
N TYR A 737 6.11 -6.43 -2.04
CA TYR A 737 5.68 -5.41 -1.10
C TYR A 737 4.61 -5.99 -0.18
N ALA A 738 4.56 -5.54 1.07
CA ALA A 738 3.50 -5.90 2.00
C ALA A 738 2.82 -4.68 2.59
N GLN A 739 1.50 -4.73 2.76
CA GLN A 739 0.80 -3.86 3.70
C GLN A 739 1.00 -4.46 5.09
N THR A 740 1.82 -3.81 5.93
CA THR A 740 2.32 -4.44 7.15
C THR A 740 2.56 -3.49 8.32
N ARG A 741 2.38 -4.00 9.54
CA ARG A 741 2.84 -3.34 10.78
C ARG A 741 4.36 -3.52 11.02
N LEU A 742 4.97 -4.53 10.39
CA LEU A 742 6.41 -4.83 10.42
C LEU A 742 7.11 -4.24 9.19
N GLY A 743 7.02 -2.91 9.07
CA GLY A 743 7.80 -2.13 8.11
C GLY A 743 9.23 -1.97 8.60
N LEU A 744 10.13 -2.82 8.10
CA LEU A 744 11.57 -2.62 8.23
C LEU A 744 12.06 -2.05 6.90
N GLU A 745 12.55 -0.82 6.90
CA GLU A 745 12.98 -0.13 5.69
C GLU A 745 14.42 0.33 5.83
N LEU A 746 15.22 0.14 4.79
CA LEU A 746 16.59 0.64 4.75
C LEU A 746 16.58 2.00 4.04
N VAL A 747 16.99 3.06 4.72
CA VAL A 747 17.01 4.43 4.19
C VAL A 747 18.42 4.99 4.27
N ALA A 748 18.90 5.64 3.21
CA ALA A 748 20.18 6.34 3.26
C ALA A 748 20.03 7.62 4.12
N GLY A 749 20.89 7.79 5.14
CA GLY A 749 20.84 8.96 6.02
C GLY A 749 21.05 10.29 5.27
N ARG A 750 21.66 10.23 4.08
CA ARG A 750 21.65 11.28 3.06
C ARG A 750 21.65 10.60 1.68
N PRO A 751 20.83 11.04 0.70
CA PRO A 751 20.82 10.45 -0.65
C PRO A 751 22.09 10.76 -1.47
N VAL A 752 22.82 11.82 -1.07
CA VAL A 752 24.09 12.24 -1.67
C VAL A 752 25.13 12.43 -0.57
N VAL A 753 26.32 11.86 -0.76
CA VAL A 753 27.45 11.90 0.17
C VAL A 753 28.70 12.40 -0.58
N PRO A 754 29.44 13.40 -0.06
CA PRO A 754 30.71 13.82 -0.67
C PRO A 754 31.76 12.70 -0.63
N ALA A 755 32.59 12.61 -1.67
CA ALA A 755 33.66 11.62 -1.75
C ALA A 755 34.61 11.73 -0.54
N GLY A 756 34.83 10.61 0.15
CA GLY A 756 35.59 10.49 1.39
C GLY A 756 34.79 10.74 2.68
N GLU A 757 33.53 11.20 2.63
CA GLU A 757 32.66 11.27 3.81
C GLU A 757 31.99 9.91 4.12
N LYS A 758 31.80 9.62 5.41
CA LYS A 758 31.19 8.37 5.88
C LYS A 758 29.72 8.30 5.47
N ALA A 759 29.37 7.28 4.71
CA ALA A 759 27.98 6.94 4.39
C ALA A 759 27.34 6.12 5.54
N VAL A 760 26.06 6.36 5.79
CA VAL A 760 25.25 5.65 6.79
C VAL A 760 23.90 5.30 6.18
N PHE A 761 23.49 4.05 6.35
CA PHE A 761 22.14 3.59 6.05
C PHE A 761 21.47 3.17 7.35
N GLU A 762 20.27 3.66 7.61
CA GLU A 762 19.51 3.39 8.82
C GLU A 762 18.37 2.42 8.51
N LEU A 763 18.16 1.43 9.39
CA LEU A 763 17.01 0.54 9.33
C LEU A 763 15.88 1.14 10.18
N GLY A 764 14.85 1.64 9.50
CA GLY A 764 13.68 2.26 10.11
C GLY A 764 12.96 1.34 11.11
N GLY A 765 12.44 1.94 12.18
CA GLY A 765 11.74 1.24 13.26
C GLY A 765 10.25 1.00 12.93
N PRO A 766 9.74 -0.23 13.10
CA PRO A 766 8.35 -0.59 12.81
C PRO A 766 7.38 -0.19 13.93
N VAL A 767 6.08 -0.36 13.68
CA VAL A 767 5.03 -0.28 14.72
C VAL A 767 4.93 -1.65 15.42
N GLY A 768 5.86 -1.93 16.33
CA GLY A 768 5.86 -3.14 17.18
C GLY A 768 7.25 -3.50 17.71
N SER A 769 7.35 -4.60 18.46
CA SER A 769 8.63 -5.19 18.88
C SER A 769 9.02 -6.37 17.96
N PHE A 770 10.32 -6.48 17.69
CA PHE A 770 10.92 -7.57 16.92
C PHE A 770 12.35 -7.85 17.42
N THR A 771 12.84 -9.06 17.21
CA THR A 771 14.24 -9.44 17.41
C THR A 771 14.89 -9.77 16.06
N VAL A 772 16.17 -9.47 15.90
CA VAL A 772 16.96 -9.92 14.74
C VAL A 772 17.71 -11.19 15.14
N ASP A 773 17.41 -12.30 14.46
CA ASP A 773 18.08 -13.59 14.67
C ASP A 773 19.38 -13.67 13.84
N ALA A 774 19.35 -13.13 12.62
CA ALA A 774 20.52 -12.98 11.76
C ALA A 774 20.34 -11.82 10.76
N ALA A 775 21.45 -11.18 10.38
CA ALA A 775 21.48 -10.20 9.30
C ALA A 775 22.78 -10.34 8.48
N ILE A 776 22.68 -10.24 7.15
CA ILE A 776 23.81 -10.17 6.23
C ILE A 776 23.61 -8.94 5.34
N GLY A 777 24.51 -7.96 5.47
CA GLY A 777 24.59 -6.83 4.55
C GLY A 777 25.62 -7.07 3.46
N ARG A 778 25.35 -6.58 2.25
CA ARG A 778 26.29 -6.62 1.11
C ARG A 778 26.28 -5.27 0.39
N LEU A 779 27.46 -4.66 0.30
CA LEU A 779 27.69 -3.40 -0.40
C LEU A 779 28.30 -3.69 -1.78
N VAL A 780 27.76 -3.02 -2.81
CA VAL A 780 28.35 -2.94 -4.15
C VAL A 780 28.64 -1.46 -4.46
N SER A 781 29.86 -1.17 -4.91
CA SER A 781 30.32 0.19 -5.21
C SER A 781 31.42 0.19 -6.30
N PRO A 782 31.60 1.27 -7.06
CA PRO A 782 32.67 1.37 -8.06
C PRO A 782 34.06 1.36 -7.41
N VAL A 783 35.08 0.86 -8.14
CA VAL A 783 36.50 1.06 -7.78
C VAL A 783 37.25 2.00 -8.72
N VAL A 784 36.63 2.44 -9.82
CA VAL A 784 37.22 3.40 -10.76
C VAL A 784 36.25 4.56 -11.01
N ASP A 785 36.78 5.80 -11.02
CA ASP A 785 36.07 6.97 -11.52
C ASP A 785 35.95 6.87 -13.06
N LEU A 786 34.79 6.41 -13.54
CA LEU A 786 34.49 6.31 -14.96
C LEU A 786 34.57 7.67 -15.67
N ALA A 787 34.21 8.76 -14.99
CA ALA A 787 34.29 10.11 -15.55
C ALA A 787 35.73 10.59 -15.71
N ALA A 788 36.68 10.12 -14.88
CA ALA A 788 38.11 10.28 -15.16
C ALA A 788 38.54 9.47 -16.39
N GLY A 789 38.18 8.18 -16.45
CA GLY A 789 38.52 7.32 -17.59
C GLY A 789 38.00 7.82 -18.95
N VAL A 790 36.80 8.39 -18.99
CA VAL A 790 36.23 9.03 -20.21
C VAL A 790 36.92 10.36 -20.54
N ARG A 791 37.37 11.14 -19.54
CA ARG A 791 38.08 12.42 -19.77
C ARG A 791 39.46 12.23 -20.38
N ASP A 792 40.14 11.12 -20.04
CA ASP A 792 41.49 10.81 -20.52
C ASP A 792 41.50 10.02 -21.85
N LEU A 793 40.32 9.75 -22.45
CA LEU A 793 40.18 8.98 -23.68
C LEU A 793 40.57 9.78 -24.94
N ASP A 794 41.58 9.29 -25.68
CA ASP A 794 41.88 9.78 -27.02
C ASP A 794 40.89 9.21 -28.06
N LEU A 795 39.95 10.06 -28.49
CA LEU A 795 38.94 9.72 -29.51
C LEU A 795 39.55 9.31 -30.86
N SER A 796 40.82 9.63 -31.14
CA SER A 796 41.50 9.22 -32.37
C SER A 796 41.93 7.75 -32.37
N GLU A 797 42.03 7.13 -31.19
CA GLU A 797 42.34 5.71 -31.06
C GLU A 797 41.10 4.80 -31.23
N LEU A 798 39.88 5.35 -31.15
CA LEU A 798 38.64 4.57 -31.23
C LEU A 798 38.39 4.00 -32.63
N GLY A 799 37.92 2.75 -32.68
CA GLY A 799 37.61 2.05 -33.91
C GLY A 799 36.53 2.74 -34.76
N ARG A 800 36.51 2.47 -36.07
CA ARG A 800 35.51 3.06 -36.99
C ARG A 800 34.07 2.64 -36.66
N GLU A 801 33.95 1.60 -35.84
CA GLU A 801 32.73 0.88 -35.47
C GLU A 801 31.92 1.61 -34.39
N VAL A 802 32.53 2.54 -33.64
CA VAL A 802 31.85 3.39 -32.63
C VAL A 802 31.10 4.58 -33.23
N ARG A 803 31.01 4.67 -34.56
CA ARG A 803 30.31 5.74 -35.28
C ARG A 803 28.92 5.28 -35.68
N LEU A 804 27.94 6.19 -35.63
CA LEU A 804 26.61 5.92 -36.16
C LEU A 804 26.70 5.61 -37.67
N SER A 805 25.89 4.65 -38.14
CA SER A 805 25.98 4.13 -39.52
C SER A 805 25.76 5.23 -40.57
N GLU A 806 26.29 5.04 -41.79
CA GLU A 806 26.26 6.01 -42.91
C GLU A 806 24.87 6.60 -43.28
N LYS A 807 23.77 6.04 -42.77
CA LYS A 807 22.39 6.57 -42.95
C LYS A 807 21.96 7.59 -41.89
N LEU A 808 22.66 7.68 -40.76
CA LEU A 808 22.33 8.54 -39.62
C LEU A 808 23.53 9.44 -39.29
N ARG A 809 23.65 10.54 -40.06
CA ARG A 809 24.59 11.65 -39.87
C ARG A 809 26.08 11.27 -39.76
N ASP A 810 26.76 11.38 -40.88
CA ASP A 810 28.21 11.17 -41.00
C ASP A 810 29.00 12.06 -40.00
N GLY A 811 29.55 11.43 -38.95
CA GLY A 811 30.44 12.07 -37.97
C GLY A 811 30.06 11.97 -36.49
N GLU A 812 28.82 11.61 -36.14
CA GLU A 812 28.38 11.48 -34.74
C GLU A 812 28.81 10.12 -34.11
N LEU A 813 29.24 10.16 -32.84
CA LEU A 813 29.67 8.98 -32.06
C LEU A 813 28.46 8.30 -31.39
N ASP A 814 28.48 6.97 -31.37
CA ASP A 814 27.57 6.16 -30.56
C ASP A 814 28.19 5.97 -29.16
N PHE A 815 27.69 6.70 -28.16
CA PHE A 815 28.23 6.66 -26.79
C PHE A 815 28.24 5.25 -26.17
N GLY A 816 27.28 4.39 -26.53
CA GLY A 816 27.27 3.00 -26.06
C GLY A 816 28.45 2.22 -26.62
N ARG A 817 28.76 2.42 -27.91
CA ARG A 817 29.93 1.81 -28.54
C ARG A 817 31.26 2.44 -28.12
N VAL A 818 31.27 3.72 -27.73
CA VAL A 818 32.46 4.34 -27.12
C VAL A 818 32.74 3.72 -25.75
N LEU A 819 31.71 3.56 -24.91
CA LEU A 819 31.81 2.82 -23.65
C LEU A 819 32.20 1.35 -23.86
N ALA A 820 31.71 0.73 -24.94
CA ALA A 820 32.05 -0.64 -25.33
C ALA A 820 33.55 -0.82 -25.60
N GLU A 821 34.11 0.06 -26.43
CA GLU A 821 35.52 0.07 -26.77
C GLU A 821 36.40 0.41 -25.55
N LEU A 822 35.93 1.32 -24.69
CA LEU A 822 36.56 1.65 -23.40
C LEU A 822 36.66 0.43 -22.47
N GLU A 823 35.55 -0.24 -22.20
CA GLU A 823 35.51 -1.43 -21.33
C GLU A 823 36.33 -2.59 -21.91
N GLY A 824 36.29 -2.80 -23.23
CA GLY A 824 37.09 -3.83 -23.90
C GLY A 824 38.60 -3.57 -23.81
N ARG A 825 39.03 -2.31 -23.85
CA ARG A 825 40.45 -1.91 -23.70
C ARG A 825 40.91 -1.86 -22.25
N HIS A 826 40.02 -1.51 -21.34
CA HIS A 826 40.29 -1.33 -19.91
C HIS A 826 39.29 -2.13 -19.07
N PRO A 827 39.45 -3.47 -18.96
CA PRO A 827 38.54 -4.33 -18.20
C PRO A 827 38.39 -3.93 -16.73
N ASP A 828 39.38 -3.23 -16.17
CA ASP A 828 39.34 -2.69 -14.80
C ASP A 828 38.27 -1.60 -14.61
N LEU A 829 37.79 -0.95 -15.67
CA LEU A 829 36.62 -0.03 -15.61
C LEU A 829 35.35 -0.78 -15.20
N ALA A 830 35.26 -2.08 -15.50
CA ALA A 830 34.14 -2.95 -15.15
C ALA A 830 34.34 -3.68 -13.80
N ALA A 831 35.25 -3.20 -12.94
CA ALA A 831 35.49 -3.74 -11.61
C ALA A 831 34.62 -3.05 -10.52
N VAL A 832 34.13 -3.85 -9.58
CA VAL A 832 33.41 -3.41 -8.37
C VAL A 832 34.16 -3.77 -7.11
N ARG A 833 33.96 -2.94 -6.08
CA ARG A 833 34.09 -3.34 -4.68
C ARG A 833 32.78 -3.99 -4.26
N ASP A 834 32.87 -5.28 -3.98
CA ASP A 834 31.81 -6.15 -3.47
C ASP A 834 32.27 -6.65 -2.10
N GLU A 835 31.58 -6.23 -1.03
CA GLU A 835 31.95 -6.58 0.34
C GLU A 835 30.76 -6.87 1.25
N GLN A 836 30.99 -7.71 2.27
CA GLN A 836 30.02 -7.92 3.35
C GLN A 836 30.13 -6.79 4.38
N VAL A 837 28.97 -6.25 4.77
CA VAL A 837 28.84 -5.22 5.80
C VAL A 837 27.93 -5.71 6.92
N LYS A 838 28.10 -5.13 8.12
CA LYS A 838 27.39 -5.55 9.33
C LYS A 838 26.33 -4.52 9.72
N LEU A 839 25.16 -5.02 10.06
CA LEU A 839 24.17 -4.28 10.84
C LEU A 839 24.70 -4.10 12.27
N VAL A 840 24.69 -2.87 12.77
CA VAL A 840 25.15 -2.50 14.12
C VAL A 840 24.07 -1.71 14.85
N THR A 841 24.11 -1.78 16.18
CA THR A 841 23.19 -1.06 17.07
C THR A 841 24.02 -0.39 18.18
N HIS A 842 23.69 0.86 18.51
CA HIS A 842 24.41 1.65 19.52
C HIS A 842 23.40 2.29 20.49
N ASP A 843 23.63 2.16 21.80
CA ASP A 843 22.94 2.87 22.88
C ASP A 843 21.39 2.92 22.80
N GLY A 844 20.76 1.85 22.29
CA GLY A 844 19.31 1.76 22.11
C GLY A 844 18.74 2.53 20.90
N GLY A 845 19.61 3.09 20.04
CA GLY A 845 19.24 3.69 18.76
C GLY A 845 18.90 2.67 17.67
N ALA A 846 18.40 3.16 16.53
CA ALA A 846 18.01 2.32 15.40
C ALA A 846 19.18 1.47 14.86
N PRO A 847 18.95 0.22 14.45
CA PRO A 847 19.96 -0.57 13.75
C PRO A 847 20.38 0.13 12.45
N HIS A 848 21.68 0.13 12.15
CA HIS A 848 22.21 0.85 10.99
C HIS A 848 23.47 0.18 10.43
N VAL A 849 23.88 0.60 9.23
CA VAL A 849 25.08 0.14 8.55
C VAL A 849 26.00 1.33 8.28
N HIS A 850 27.29 1.14 8.53
CA HIS A 850 28.33 2.12 8.24
C HIS A 850 29.11 1.72 7.00
N VAL A 851 29.20 2.63 6.04
CA VAL A 851 30.01 2.45 4.83
C VAL A 851 31.22 3.38 4.88
N HIS A 852 32.38 2.77 4.75
CA HIS A 852 33.70 3.42 4.72
C HIS A 852 34.34 3.19 3.36
N GLY A 853 35.33 4.00 2.97
CA GLY A 853 35.96 3.89 1.66
C GLY A 853 35.07 4.44 0.53
N THR A 854 34.63 5.68 0.70
CA THR A 854 33.75 6.42 -0.22
C THR A 854 34.57 7.36 -1.11
N GLU A 855 35.83 7.04 -1.42
CA GLU A 855 36.71 7.93 -2.19
C GLU A 855 36.40 7.96 -3.69
N VAL A 856 35.71 6.94 -4.21
CA VAL A 856 35.37 6.81 -5.63
C VAL A 856 33.94 7.32 -5.86
N PRO A 857 33.72 8.33 -6.74
CA PRO A 857 32.38 8.78 -7.09
C PRO A 857 31.57 7.70 -7.83
N GLY A 858 30.26 7.70 -7.61
CA GLY A 858 29.28 6.83 -8.27
C GLY A 858 28.21 6.31 -7.33
N ALA A 859 27.41 5.35 -7.79
CA ALA A 859 26.34 4.76 -7.01
C ALA A 859 26.86 3.69 -6.04
N TYR A 860 26.42 3.79 -4.78
CA TYR A 860 26.72 2.82 -3.71
C TYR A 860 25.41 2.12 -3.34
N HIS A 861 25.34 0.82 -3.61
CA HIS A 861 24.13 0.01 -3.44
C HIS A 861 24.31 -0.94 -2.25
N LEU A 862 23.40 -0.84 -1.27
CA LEU A 862 23.38 -1.71 -0.09
C LEU A 862 22.15 -2.60 -0.12
N GLY A 863 22.38 -3.92 -0.01
CA GLY A 863 21.33 -4.91 0.23
C GLY A 863 21.50 -5.53 1.61
N LEU A 864 20.39 -5.76 2.31
CA LEU A 864 20.39 -6.34 3.65
C LEU A 864 19.33 -7.45 3.73
N TYR A 865 19.80 -8.68 3.93
CA TYR A 865 18.97 -9.84 4.25
C TYR A 865 18.86 -9.96 5.77
N ILE A 866 17.63 -9.96 6.30
CA ILE A 866 17.34 -10.02 7.74
C ILE A 866 16.38 -11.18 7.99
N THR A 867 16.67 -11.99 9.01
CA THR A 867 15.71 -12.92 9.62
C THR A 867 15.57 -12.63 11.10
N GLY A 868 14.37 -12.85 11.64
CA GLY A 868 14.09 -12.53 13.04
C GLY A 868 12.72 -13.01 13.48
N ARG A 869 12.28 -12.54 14.66
CA ARG A 869 10.94 -12.83 15.21
C ARG A 869 10.16 -11.56 15.50
N TYR A 870 8.87 -11.59 15.22
CA TYR A 870 7.92 -10.49 15.43
C TYR A 870 6.93 -10.81 16.55
N PHE A 871 6.59 -9.82 17.36
CA PHE A 871 5.78 -9.97 18.57
C PHE A 871 4.52 -9.08 18.51
N PRO A 872 3.37 -9.58 18.02
CA PRO A 872 2.21 -8.75 17.68
C PRO A 872 1.50 -8.07 18.86
N GLU A 873 1.74 -8.48 20.11
CA GLU A 873 1.04 -7.98 21.31
C GLU A 873 1.92 -7.12 22.26
N GLY A 874 3.15 -6.77 21.85
CA GLY A 874 4.00 -5.91 22.68
C GLY A 874 4.53 -6.56 23.96
N ALA A 875 4.49 -7.89 24.05
CA ALA A 875 5.38 -8.62 24.94
C ALA A 875 6.82 -8.20 24.60
N ALA A 876 7.51 -7.61 25.57
CA ALA A 876 8.93 -7.34 25.44
C ALA A 876 9.66 -8.68 25.26
N ALA A 877 10.70 -8.70 24.43
CA ALA A 877 11.69 -9.75 24.54
C ALA A 877 12.35 -9.58 25.91
N ASP A 878 12.28 -10.60 26.78
CA ASP A 878 12.95 -10.59 28.08
C ASP A 878 14.48 -10.59 27.87
N GLU A 879 15.06 -9.40 27.78
CA GLU A 879 16.50 -9.19 27.87
C GLU A 879 16.97 -9.36 29.32
N ASP A 880 17.07 -10.61 29.80
CA ASP A 880 18.04 -10.97 30.84
C ASP A 880 18.16 -12.50 31.03
N GLY A 881 19.39 -13.04 30.93
CA GLY A 881 19.60 -14.50 30.92
C GLY A 881 21.04 -14.98 30.91
N HIS A 882 21.92 -14.40 31.73
CA HIS A 882 23.32 -14.82 31.81
C HIS A 882 23.53 -16.27 32.32
N GLY A 883 24.22 -17.09 31.51
CA GLY A 883 25.25 -18.02 32.00
C GLY A 883 24.88 -19.50 32.21
N GLY A 884 25.40 -20.38 31.35
CA GLY A 884 25.39 -21.83 31.56
C GLY A 884 26.23 -22.60 30.53
N HIS A 885 27.45 -23.01 30.88
CA HIS A 885 28.31 -23.80 30.00
C HIS A 885 27.91 -25.30 29.95
N GLY A 886 27.94 -25.89 28.75
CA GLY A 886 28.46 -27.26 28.56
C GLY A 886 27.66 -28.21 27.68
N GLY A 887 28.35 -28.90 26.75
CA GLY A 887 27.89 -30.18 26.17
C GLY A 887 27.82 -30.21 24.63
N HIS A 888 28.73 -30.97 24.00
CA HIS A 888 28.63 -31.32 22.57
C HIS A 888 27.62 -32.46 22.32
N GLY A 889 26.96 -32.46 21.16
CA GLY A 889 26.23 -33.62 20.64
C GLY A 889 25.43 -33.31 19.37
N GLU A 890 25.72 -34.02 18.28
CA GLU A 890 24.99 -33.88 17.01
C GLU A 890 23.59 -34.51 17.10
N THR A 891 22.56 -33.83 16.60
CA THR A 891 21.60 -34.36 15.60
C THR A 891 20.60 -33.29 15.19
N ALA A 892 20.37 -33.13 13.89
CA ALA A 892 19.39 -32.17 13.37
C ALA A 892 17.97 -32.73 13.52
N VAL A 893 17.22 -32.18 14.48
CA VAL A 893 15.75 -32.25 14.53
C VAL A 893 15.29 -30.82 14.80
N LEU A 894 14.47 -30.27 13.90
CA LEU A 894 13.80 -28.99 14.10
C LEU A 894 12.88 -29.15 15.33
N PRO A 895 13.03 -28.34 16.40
CA PRO A 895 12.07 -28.36 17.50
C PRO A 895 10.74 -27.78 17.02
N ASP A 896 9.64 -28.40 17.46
CA ASP A 896 8.29 -27.86 17.28
C ASP A 896 8.17 -26.44 17.84
N ALA A 897 7.20 -25.69 17.31
CA ALA A 897 6.91 -24.34 17.74
C ALA A 897 6.28 -24.28 19.14
N ASP A 898 7.10 -24.27 20.19
CA ASP A 898 6.72 -23.75 21.51
C ASP A 898 7.94 -23.50 22.43
N ALA A 899 8.32 -22.23 22.60
CA ALA A 899 9.18 -21.74 23.72
C ALA A 899 9.31 -20.20 23.77
N SER A 900 9.31 -19.51 22.62
CA SER A 900 9.66 -18.08 22.52
C SER A 900 8.62 -17.15 21.88
N GLY A 901 7.40 -17.64 21.58
CA GLY A 901 6.21 -16.83 21.27
C GLY A 901 6.16 -16.05 19.94
N GLY A 902 7.28 -15.50 19.45
CA GLY A 902 7.30 -14.63 18.27
C GLY A 902 7.15 -15.38 16.93
N GLU A 903 6.58 -14.71 15.93
CA GLU A 903 6.41 -15.22 14.56
C GLU A 903 7.67 -14.98 13.72
N PRO A 904 8.19 -15.96 12.96
CA PRO A 904 9.38 -15.76 12.15
C PRO A 904 9.10 -14.80 10.98
N PHE A 905 10.05 -13.92 10.68
CA PHE A 905 9.99 -13.04 9.51
C PHE A 905 11.29 -13.10 8.69
N THR A 906 11.19 -12.72 7.41
CA THR A 906 12.33 -12.45 6.52
C THR A 906 12.11 -11.10 5.85
N ARG A 907 13.18 -10.33 5.68
CA ARG A 907 13.19 -9.11 4.85
C ARG A 907 14.45 -9.09 3.98
N VAL A 908 14.30 -8.70 2.72
CA VAL A 908 15.40 -8.32 1.81
C VAL A 908 15.12 -6.90 1.37
N VAL A 909 15.80 -5.97 2.02
CA VAL A 909 15.65 -4.53 1.78
C VAL A 909 16.90 -4.02 1.06
N THR A 910 16.70 -3.14 0.08
CA THR A 910 17.78 -2.47 -0.63
C THR A 910 17.63 -0.96 -0.51
N SER A 911 18.75 -0.25 -0.49
CA SER A 911 18.81 1.20 -0.57
C SER A 911 20.07 1.60 -1.34
N SER A 912 20.07 2.78 -1.93
CA SER A 912 21.16 3.29 -2.77
C SER A 912 21.42 4.75 -2.45
N LEU A 913 22.67 5.19 -2.54
CA LEU A 913 23.05 6.60 -2.46
C LEU A 913 24.10 6.92 -3.51
N ALA A 914 24.21 8.20 -3.86
CA ALA A 914 25.26 8.72 -4.72
C ALA A 914 26.44 9.21 -3.88
N VAL A 915 27.64 8.73 -4.19
CA VAL A 915 28.89 9.37 -3.77
C VAL A 915 29.33 10.31 -4.88
N VAL A 916 29.55 11.59 -4.57
CA VAL A 916 29.88 12.61 -5.58
C VAL A 916 31.22 13.27 -5.30
N SER A 917 31.93 13.66 -6.38
CA SER A 917 33.09 14.53 -6.26
C SER A 917 32.70 15.88 -5.62
N PRO A 918 33.59 16.51 -4.82
CA PRO A 918 33.38 17.85 -4.26
C PRO A 918 33.25 18.98 -5.30
#